data_AF-A0AAU4TQ63-F1
#
_entry.id   AF-A0AAU4TQ63-F1
#
_cell.length_a   1.000
_cell.length_b   1.000
_cell.length_c   1.000
_cell.angle_alpha   90.00
_cell.angle_beta   90.00
_cell.angle_gamma   90.00
#
_symmetry.space_group_name_H-M   'P 1'
#
loop_
_entity.id
_entity.type
_entity.pdbx_description
1 polymer ?
#
loop_
_entity_poly.entity_id
_entity_poly.type
_entity_poly.pdbx_seq_one_letter_code
_entity_poly.pdbx_strand_id
1 'polypeptide(L)'
;MAGDISVTERAVLGTDANQRGAAPAWPGLGHTIHRYGRVSVVTSPAGAAAPPAPEPGDTDGLTEVERLGLGALRLRESAGYRAAKRRRPRHAEVWDMPDCTTIVPTPTPTFSAGAADATAPAPTSSYLEGTVAVGIVIVQGPTPDLQFSNDEILKVVAEVQNGLSFYATTNPLAGISFSYDIQDVAVTVPADPNAGDLEALWRNPAMAAIGYSADFAGVGAYVEDLRGRFGTRWTYCGFFTKYPLSHFAYASIGGPRLVMQYANDGWGPDNIDRVFAHETGHIFGCPDEYATSKCDCGGSWGRFGLANGNCENCAGGGGVPCLMKGNTFEVCEFTPAHLGWAPQLLVRNYGYVAGGWRVDKHPRFLADITGDKRLDIVGFGDAGVWVSPGHSDGQFETPRLSVNNFGYVAGGWRVEKHPRFLADITGDGKADIVGFGDAGAWVAVSNGDSTFQPMKLAINNFGYNAGGWRVEKHPRFLADITGDGKADIVGFGDAGAWVAVSNGDGTFQPMKLAINNFGYNAGGWRVEQHPRFLADITGDGKADIIGFGNDGVWIALSNGDGTFQPMNLAINNFGYNAGGWRVEKHPRFLADTTGDGKADIVGFGDAGTWVAVSNGDGTFQPMALVINNFGYNAGGWRVEKHPRFLADTTGDGRADVVGCGDAGVWVSRSLGGGQFDAPGRVIANFGYDAGGWRVDQHPRFVANITGDNRADVLGFGDAGVWVHRT
;
A
#
# COMPACT_ATOMS: atom_id res chain seq x y z
N MET A 1 8.73 14.79 18.26
CA MET A 1 9.20 15.17 16.92
C MET A 1 10.71 15.04 16.89
N ALA A 2 11.22 14.17 16.02
CA ALA A 2 12.64 13.95 15.79
C ALA A 2 13.05 14.77 14.55
N GLY A 3 14.05 15.64 14.70
CA GLY A 3 14.48 16.53 13.62
C GLY A 3 13.42 17.57 13.21
N ASP A 4 13.25 17.74 11.90
CA ASP A 4 12.31 18.67 11.26
C ASP A 4 11.25 17.96 10.41
N ILE A 5 11.06 16.66 10.61
CA ILE A 5 9.99 15.87 9.99
C ILE A 5 8.75 15.91 10.90
N SER A 6 7.59 16.13 10.29
CA SER A 6 6.29 16.25 10.96
C SER A 6 5.70 14.91 11.40
N VAL A 7 6.55 13.97 11.84
CA VAL A 7 6.16 12.64 12.30
C VAL A 7 6.76 12.39 13.69
N THR A 8 6.02 11.67 14.54
CA THR A 8 6.55 11.21 15.82
C THR A 8 7.18 9.84 15.61
N GLU A 9 8.43 9.72 16.01
CA GLU A 9 9.20 8.50 15.92
C GLU A 9 9.57 8.01 17.32
N ARG A 10 9.73 6.70 17.48
CA ARG A 10 10.11 6.07 18.74
C ARG A 10 10.99 4.86 18.50
N ALA A 11 11.93 4.61 19.42
CA ALA A 11 12.71 3.37 19.40
C ALA A 11 11.95 2.25 20.12
N VAL A 12 12.06 1.04 19.59
CA VAL A 12 11.56 -0.20 20.18
C VAL A 12 12.68 -1.24 20.13
N LEU A 13 12.84 -2.01 21.20
CA LEU A 13 13.84 -3.07 21.31
C LEU A 13 13.21 -4.45 21.09
N GLY A 14 13.60 -5.11 20.00
CA GLY A 14 13.24 -6.49 19.65
C GLY A 14 14.13 -7.56 20.29
N THR A 15 13.79 -8.82 20.04
CA THR A 15 14.62 -9.98 20.38
C THR A 15 15.58 -10.32 19.23
N ASP A 16 16.61 -11.13 19.47
CA ASP A 16 17.58 -11.55 18.43
C ASP A 16 16.94 -12.27 17.23
N ALA A 17 15.73 -12.82 17.37
CA ALA A 17 14.97 -13.46 16.31
C ALA A 17 14.41 -12.49 15.25
N ASN A 18 14.39 -11.18 15.53
CA ASN A 18 13.81 -10.14 14.66
C ASN A 18 14.76 -9.63 13.56
N GLN A 19 15.93 -10.25 13.39
CA GLN A 19 16.96 -9.80 12.44
C GLN A 19 16.68 -10.20 10.97
N ARG A 20 15.72 -11.10 10.70
CA ARG A 20 15.44 -11.61 9.34
C ARG A 20 14.04 -11.27 8.84
N GLY A 21 13.96 -10.44 7.79
CA GLY A 21 12.92 -10.44 6.76
C GLY A 21 11.48 -10.03 7.11
N ALA A 22 10.95 -10.35 8.29
CA ALA A 22 9.60 -10.00 8.71
C ALA A 22 9.66 -9.03 9.90
N ALA A 23 8.90 -7.93 9.83
CA ALA A 23 8.72 -7.07 10.99
C ALA A 23 8.10 -7.92 12.12
N PRO A 24 8.61 -7.88 13.36
CA PRO A 24 7.73 -8.19 14.48
C PRO A 24 6.53 -7.23 14.37
N ALA A 25 5.32 -7.79 14.28
CA ALA A 25 4.11 -7.02 14.51
C ALA A 25 4.19 -6.54 15.96
N TRP A 26 4.33 -5.23 16.16
CA TRP A 26 4.28 -4.62 17.47
C TRP A 26 2.83 -4.21 17.73
N PRO A 27 2.04 -5.00 18.50
CA PRO A 27 0.61 -4.71 18.63
C PRO A 27 0.42 -3.32 19.25
N GLY A 28 -0.28 -2.43 18.53
CA GLY A 28 -0.52 -1.04 18.96
C GLY A 28 0.60 -0.02 18.68
N LEU A 29 1.68 -0.39 17.97
CA LEU A 29 2.75 0.51 17.56
C LEU A 29 2.75 0.67 16.02
N GLY A 30 3.09 1.86 15.51
CA GLY A 30 3.01 2.17 14.08
C GLY A 30 4.13 1.54 13.23
N HIS A 31 4.18 1.90 11.95
CA HIS A 31 5.06 1.33 10.93
C HIS A 31 6.55 1.45 11.29
N THR A 32 7.32 0.37 11.12
CA THR A 32 8.78 0.37 11.33
C THR A 32 9.48 0.97 10.13
N ILE A 33 10.22 2.06 10.34
CA ILE A 33 10.89 2.82 9.27
C ILE A 33 12.41 2.64 9.26
N HIS A 34 13.03 2.32 10.40
CA HIS A 34 14.47 2.01 10.48
C HIS A 34 14.75 0.78 11.34
N ARG A 35 15.76 0.00 10.96
CA ARG A 35 16.23 -1.20 11.68
C ARG A 35 17.75 -1.23 11.76
N TYR A 36 18.26 -1.30 12.98
CA TYR A 36 19.70 -1.34 13.28
C TYR A 36 20.06 -2.65 13.99
N GLY A 37 19.40 -3.76 13.68
CA GLY A 37 19.43 -5.00 14.47
C GLY A 37 18.20 -5.10 15.37
N ARG A 38 18.38 -5.27 16.69
CA ARG A 38 17.26 -5.28 17.65
C ARG A 38 16.61 -3.92 17.84
N VAL A 39 17.32 -2.84 17.55
CA VAL A 39 16.79 -1.47 17.63
C VAL A 39 15.99 -1.18 16.36
N SER A 40 14.68 -1.00 16.52
CA SER A 40 13.79 -0.50 15.47
C SER A 40 13.31 0.91 15.80
N VAL A 41 13.21 1.77 14.79
CA VAL A 41 12.51 3.06 14.90
C VAL A 41 11.16 2.92 14.20
N VAL A 42 10.09 3.20 14.95
CA VAL A 42 8.71 3.13 14.48
C VAL A 42 8.06 4.51 14.47
N THR A 43 7.14 4.71 13.53
CA THR A 43 6.23 5.86 13.57
C THR A 43 5.19 5.65 14.68
N SER A 44 4.79 6.72 15.37
CA SER A 44 3.74 6.67 16.39
C SER A 44 2.58 7.59 15.99
N PRO A 45 1.33 7.12 16.06
CA PRO A 45 0.15 7.97 15.90
C PRO A 45 0.13 9.06 16.97
N ALA A 46 -0.35 10.25 16.61
CA ALA A 46 -0.55 11.32 17.57
C ALA A 46 -1.59 10.90 18.62
N GLY A 47 -1.20 10.86 19.91
CA GLY A 47 -2.11 10.56 21.02
C GLY A 47 -2.10 9.11 21.54
N ALA A 48 -1.35 8.19 20.94
CA ALA A 48 -1.23 6.81 21.44
C ALA A 48 -0.40 6.75 22.75
N ALA A 49 -0.87 5.95 23.72
CA ALA A 49 -0.15 5.67 24.96
C ALA A 49 1.24 5.12 24.64
N ALA A 50 2.28 5.72 25.22
CA ALA A 50 3.65 5.34 24.91
C ALA A 50 4.05 4.06 25.66
N PRO A 51 4.62 3.04 24.99
CA PRO A 51 5.43 2.07 25.71
C PRO A 51 6.64 2.80 26.33
N PRO A 52 7.18 2.29 27.45
CA PRO A 52 8.34 2.91 28.08
C PRO A 52 9.51 2.95 27.08
N ALA A 53 10.18 4.11 27.00
CA ALA A 53 11.42 4.21 26.25
C ALA A 53 12.44 3.21 26.82
N PRO A 54 13.34 2.64 26.01
CA PRO A 54 14.35 1.72 26.52
C PRO A 54 15.19 2.43 27.60
N GLU A 55 15.10 1.90 28.83
CA GLU A 55 15.78 2.43 30.00
C GLU A 55 17.29 2.13 29.92
N PRO A 56 18.15 2.83 30.67
CA PRO A 56 19.61 2.64 30.57
C PRO A 56 20.06 1.18 30.70
N GLY A 57 19.41 0.37 31.55
CA GLY A 57 19.71 -1.07 31.71
C GLY A 57 19.25 -1.95 30.55
N ASP A 58 18.30 -1.51 29.73
CA ASP A 58 17.82 -2.23 28.53
C ASP A 58 18.79 -2.06 27.34
N THR A 59 19.75 -1.13 27.46
CA THR A 59 20.75 -0.85 26.41
C THR A 59 22.09 -1.56 26.63
N ASP A 60 22.19 -2.36 27.69
CA ASP A 60 23.35 -3.18 27.97
C ASP A 60 23.47 -4.32 26.93
N GLY A 61 24.63 -4.43 26.29
CA GLY A 61 24.87 -5.45 25.27
C GLY A 61 24.39 -5.11 23.86
N LEU A 62 24.01 -3.85 23.58
CA LEU A 62 23.78 -3.40 22.20
C LEU A 62 25.07 -3.43 21.36
N THR A 63 24.95 -3.93 20.13
CA THR A 63 26.01 -3.82 19.12
C THR A 63 26.29 -2.35 18.80
N GLU A 64 27.40 -2.09 18.11
CA GLU A 64 27.74 -0.73 17.71
C GLU A 64 26.71 -0.11 16.77
N VAL A 65 26.22 -0.86 15.78
CA VAL A 65 25.16 -0.43 14.86
C VAL A 65 23.86 -0.10 15.61
N GLU A 66 23.46 -0.95 16.56
CA GLU A 66 22.28 -0.72 17.42
C GLU A 66 22.42 0.56 18.24
N ARG A 67 23.61 0.78 18.82
CA ARG A 67 23.91 1.97 19.64
C ARG A 67 23.91 3.24 18.80
N LEU A 68 24.48 3.21 17.60
CA LEU A 68 24.46 4.32 16.66
C LEU A 68 23.04 4.66 16.21
N GLY A 69 22.23 3.65 15.88
CA GLY A 69 20.83 3.84 15.49
C GLY A 69 19.97 4.47 16.58
N LEU A 70 20.11 4.00 17.82
CA LEU A 70 19.40 4.56 18.99
C LEU A 70 19.92 5.97 19.34
N GLY A 71 21.25 6.15 19.32
CA GLY A 71 21.88 7.44 19.56
C GLY A 71 21.47 8.49 18.54
N ALA A 72 21.35 8.11 17.27
CA ALA A 72 20.89 8.97 16.18
C ALA A 72 19.48 9.51 16.43
N LEU A 73 18.55 8.64 16.84
CA LEU A 73 17.19 9.07 17.20
C LEU A 73 17.21 10.04 18.38
N ARG A 74 17.93 9.71 19.47
CA ARG A 74 18.07 10.58 20.64
C ARG A 74 18.67 11.95 20.28
N LEU A 75 19.66 11.97 19.39
CA LEU A 75 20.24 13.21 18.88
C LEU A 75 19.19 14.03 18.11
N ARG A 76 18.41 13.40 17.22
CA ARG A 76 17.34 14.07 16.46
C ARG A 76 16.23 14.64 17.35
N GLU A 77 15.91 13.99 18.46
CA GLU A 77 14.93 14.46 19.45
C GLU A 77 15.45 15.63 20.31
N SER A 78 16.78 15.79 20.40
CA SER A 78 17.40 16.84 21.19
C SER A 78 16.98 18.26 20.74
N ALA A 79 16.98 19.19 21.70
CA ALA A 79 16.73 20.59 21.39
C ALA A 79 17.83 21.20 20.50
N GLY A 80 19.07 20.74 20.67
CA GLY A 80 20.24 21.18 19.90
C GLY A 80 20.12 20.86 18.42
N TYR A 81 19.83 19.59 18.08
CA TYR A 81 19.65 19.17 16.68
C TYR A 81 18.50 19.94 16.01
N ARG A 82 17.35 20.06 16.69
CA ARG A 82 16.21 20.84 16.17
C ARG A 82 16.52 22.32 15.99
N ALA A 83 17.35 22.90 16.86
CA ALA A 83 17.82 24.28 16.70
C ALA A 83 18.78 24.41 15.52
N ALA A 84 19.68 23.45 15.32
CA ALA A 84 20.56 23.39 14.16
C ALA A 84 19.74 23.31 12.86
N LYS A 85 18.71 22.45 12.79
CA LYS A 85 17.84 22.35 11.62
C LYS A 85 17.08 23.63 11.29
N ARG A 86 16.65 24.40 12.29
CA ARG A 86 16.02 25.72 12.10
C ARG A 86 16.99 26.80 11.65
N ARG A 87 18.27 26.67 11.98
CA ARG A 87 19.34 27.65 11.67
C ARG A 87 20.23 27.21 10.52
N ARG A 88 19.91 26.08 9.88
CA ARG A 88 20.75 25.50 8.84
C ARG A 88 20.95 26.52 7.72
N PRO A 89 22.15 26.57 7.13
CA PRO A 89 22.40 27.46 6.00
C PRO A 89 21.59 26.99 4.78
N ARG A 90 21.28 27.93 3.89
CA ARG A 90 20.73 27.68 2.55
C ARG A 90 19.42 26.88 2.51
N HIS A 91 18.56 27.02 3.52
CA HIS A 91 17.26 26.35 3.51
C HIS A 91 16.39 26.84 2.35
N ALA A 92 15.79 25.90 1.61
CA ALA A 92 14.94 26.14 0.44
C ALA A 92 15.63 26.83 -0.76
N GLU A 93 16.96 27.01 -0.70
CA GLU A 93 17.74 27.38 -1.88
C GLU A 93 17.75 26.24 -2.90
N VAL A 94 17.82 26.58 -4.18
CA VAL A 94 17.96 25.62 -5.28
C VAL A 94 19.33 24.94 -5.16
N TRP A 95 19.48 23.71 -5.66
CA TRP A 95 20.79 23.04 -5.69
C TRP A 95 21.76 23.65 -6.71
N ASP A 96 21.41 24.81 -7.28
CA ASP A 96 22.33 25.56 -8.09
C ASP A 96 23.52 25.99 -7.21
N MET A 97 24.73 25.84 -7.75
CA MET A 97 25.97 26.02 -7.01
C MET A 97 26.69 27.33 -7.37
N PRO A 98 26.05 28.52 -7.35
CA PRO A 98 26.71 29.73 -7.81
C PRO A 98 27.89 30.15 -6.91
N ASP A 99 27.88 29.78 -5.61
CA ASP A 99 28.88 30.23 -4.61
C ASP A 99 29.69 29.11 -3.93
N CYS A 100 29.51 27.84 -4.31
CA CYS A 100 30.18 26.70 -3.65
C CYS A 100 31.53 26.29 -4.27
N THR A 101 32.13 27.11 -5.15
CA THR A 101 33.33 26.69 -5.88
C THR A 101 34.64 27.08 -5.19
N THR A 102 35.25 26.14 -4.47
CA THR A 102 36.73 26.09 -4.38
C THR A 102 37.34 24.83 -4.97
N ILE A 103 36.54 23.97 -5.62
CA ILE A 103 37.02 22.80 -6.36
C ILE A 103 36.70 22.95 -7.86
N VAL A 104 37.73 22.80 -8.70
CA VAL A 104 37.65 22.84 -10.16
C VAL A 104 37.17 21.48 -10.68
N PRO A 105 36.04 21.39 -11.40
CA PRO A 105 35.60 20.13 -12.01
C PRO A 105 36.59 19.70 -13.10
N THR A 106 37.13 18.48 -13.02
CA THR A 106 37.71 17.79 -14.18
C THR A 106 36.61 17.02 -14.92
N PRO A 107 36.73 16.80 -16.25
CA PRO A 107 35.66 16.23 -17.05
C PRO A 107 35.27 14.82 -16.57
N THR A 108 33.97 14.63 -16.36
CA THR A 108 33.34 13.34 -16.07
C THR A 108 33.64 12.35 -17.21
N PRO A 109 34.09 11.11 -16.95
CA PRO A 109 34.00 10.06 -17.95
C PRO A 109 32.52 9.84 -18.27
N THR A 110 32.17 9.90 -19.56
CA THR A 110 30.84 9.60 -20.06
C THR A 110 30.50 8.15 -19.77
N PHE A 111 29.56 7.89 -18.87
CA PHE A 111 28.88 6.60 -18.81
C PHE A 111 27.72 6.64 -19.80
N SER A 112 27.88 5.98 -20.95
CA SER A 112 26.72 5.66 -21.77
C SER A 112 25.92 4.57 -21.04
N ALA A 113 24.60 4.75 -20.98
CA ALA A 113 23.70 3.66 -20.65
C ALA A 113 23.93 2.54 -21.67
N GLY A 114 24.72 1.53 -21.28
CA GLY A 114 24.90 0.32 -22.06
C GLY A 114 23.56 -0.41 -22.16
N ALA A 115 23.22 -0.86 -23.36
CA ALA A 115 22.06 -1.71 -23.60
C ALA A 115 22.05 -2.88 -22.62
N ALA A 116 20.87 -3.17 -22.05
CA ALA A 116 20.64 -4.26 -21.12
C ALA A 116 21.17 -5.58 -21.70
N ASP A 117 22.25 -6.09 -21.10
CA ASP A 117 22.77 -7.42 -21.39
C ASP A 117 21.89 -8.45 -20.67
N ALA A 118 21.44 -9.48 -21.38
CA ALA A 118 20.44 -10.45 -20.92
C ALA A 118 20.98 -11.44 -19.85
N THR A 119 22.12 -11.14 -19.24
CA THR A 119 22.77 -11.92 -18.18
C THR A 119 23.20 -11.07 -16.97
N ALA A 120 22.81 -9.79 -16.91
CA ALA A 120 23.12 -8.93 -15.76
C ALA A 120 22.40 -9.40 -14.48
N PRO A 121 23.05 -9.32 -13.30
CA PRO A 121 22.37 -9.55 -12.02
C PRO A 121 21.15 -8.62 -11.88
N ALA A 122 20.16 -9.06 -11.10
CA ALA A 122 18.97 -8.25 -10.84
C ALA A 122 19.36 -6.87 -10.27
N PRO A 123 18.72 -5.77 -10.70
CA PRO A 123 19.12 -4.43 -10.28
C PRO A 123 19.07 -4.27 -8.76
N THR A 124 20.07 -3.59 -8.19
CA THR A 124 20.18 -3.31 -6.74
C THR A 124 19.11 -2.32 -6.25
N SER A 125 18.66 -1.43 -7.14
CA SER A 125 17.54 -0.51 -6.96
C SER A 125 16.84 -0.24 -8.29
N SER A 126 15.52 -0.06 -8.26
CA SER A 126 14.73 0.31 -9.46
C SER A 126 13.56 1.23 -9.14
N TYR A 127 12.95 1.07 -7.96
CA TYR A 127 11.90 1.94 -7.42
C TYR A 127 11.89 1.80 -5.88
N LEU A 128 11.35 2.79 -5.18
CA LEU A 128 11.49 2.92 -3.73
C LEU A 128 10.25 2.41 -2.99
N GLU A 129 10.11 1.09 -2.86
CA GLU A 129 9.00 0.45 -2.12
C GLU A 129 9.52 -0.75 -1.32
N GLY A 130 8.88 -1.02 -0.18
CA GLY A 130 9.19 -2.15 0.70
C GLY A 130 10.51 -2.03 1.45
N THR A 131 11.22 -3.14 1.61
CA THR A 131 12.43 -3.21 2.43
C THR A 131 13.68 -2.81 1.65
N VAL A 132 14.52 -1.95 2.23
CA VAL A 132 15.77 -1.45 1.64
C VAL A 132 16.92 -1.64 2.61
N ALA A 133 18.02 -2.28 2.19
CA ALA A 133 19.25 -2.36 2.98
C ALA A 133 20.22 -1.23 2.60
N VAL A 134 20.74 -0.51 3.60
CA VAL A 134 21.65 0.63 3.41
C VAL A 134 22.95 0.35 4.15
N GLY A 135 24.03 0.14 3.41
CA GLY A 135 25.38 0.08 3.96
C GLY A 135 25.97 1.49 4.11
N ILE A 136 26.22 1.96 5.32
CA ILE A 136 26.90 3.23 5.57
C ILE A 136 28.39 2.93 5.81
N VAL A 137 29.26 3.39 4.92
CA VAL A 137 30.72 3.18 5.04
C VAL A 137 31.39 4.53 5.29
N ILE A 138 31.84 4.76 6.52
CA ILE A 138 32.54 5.98 6.93
C ILE A 138 34.04 5.74 6.77
N VAL A 139 34.67 6.47 5.85
CA VAL A 139 36.08 6.28 5.49
C VAL A 139 36.94 7.34 6.14
N GLN A 140 37.83 6.91 7.04
CA GLN A 140 38.76 7.74 7.76
C GLN A 140 40.17 7.64 7.18
N GLY A 141 40.81 8.79 6.98
CA GLY A 141 42.19 8.84 6.49
C GLY A 141 43.26 8.85 7.59
N PRO A 142 44.54 8.84 7.19
CA PRO A 142 45.66 8.77 8.14
C PRO A 142 45.92 10.08 8.89
N THR A 143 45.31 11.20 8.48
CA THR A 143 45.55 12.53 9.07
C THR A 143 44.33 13.05 9.84
N PRO A 144 44.51 13.91 10.86
CA PRO A 144 43.41 14.39 11.71
C PRO A 144 42.27 15.09 10.96
N ASP A 145 42.57 15.77 9.87
CA ASP A 145 41.60 16.45 8.99
C ASP A 145 40.74 15.45 8.18
N LEU A 146 41.21 14.21 7.99
CA LEU A 146 40.51 13.14 7.31
C LEU A 146 39.82 12.15 8.27
N GLN A 147 39.95 12.37 9.59
CA GLN A 147 39.37 11.52 10.63
C GLN A 147 38.01 12.06 11.08
N PHE A 148 37.10 11.17 11.45
CA PHE A 148 35.81 11.52 12.03
C PHE A 148 35.88 11.36 13.53
N SER A 149 35.39 12.35 14.27
CA SER A 149 35.10 12.18 15.69
C SER A 149 33.83 11.35 15.89
N ASN A 150 33.67 10.76 17.08
CA ASN A 150 32.46 10.00 17.42
C ASN A 150 31.17 10.82 17.28
N ASP A 151 31.23 12.13 17.58
CA ASP A 151 30.09 13.03 17.41
C ASP A 151 29.74 13.24 15.94
N GLU A 152 30.75 13.31 15.06
CA GLU A 152 30.53 13.41 13.61
C GLU A 152 29.99 12.11 13.02
N ILE A 153 30.48 10.95 13.48
CA ILE A 153 29.91 9.64 13.11
C ILE A 153 28.44 9.56 13.52
N LEU A 154 28.13 9.89 14.77
CA LEU A 154 26.75 9.91 15.27
C LEU A 154 25.88 10.90 14.48
N LYS A 155 26.43 12.07 14.13
CA LYS A 155 25.77 13.08 13.31
C LYS A 155 25.46 12.54 11.91
N VAL A 156 26.40 11.87 11.24
CA VAL A 156 26.16 11.22 9.94
C VAL A 156 24.97 10.26 10.03
N VAL A 157 24.96 9.37 11.02
CA VAL A 157 23.86 8.39 11.18
C VAL A 157 22.53 9.10 11.47
N ALA A 158 22.52 10.16 12.29
CA ALA A 158 21.33 10.96 12.57
C ALA A 158 20.79 11.69 11.34
N GLU A 159 21.67 12.23 10.50
CA GLU A 159 21.30 12.93 9.27
C GLU A 159 20.73 11.96 8.23
N VAL A 160 21.39 10.81 8.02
CA VAL A 160 20.87 9.73 7.16
C VAL A 160 19.52 9.22 7.65
N GLN A 161 19.38 8.98 8.95
CA GLN A 161 18.11 8.55 9.54
C GLN A 161 17.01 9.59 9.28
N ASN A 162 17.29 10.89 9.46
CA ASN A 162 16.34 11.96 9.16
C ASN A 162 15.97 12.00 7.67
N GLY A 163 16.94 11.96 6.76
CA GLY A 163 16.68 11.99 5.31
C GLY A 163 15.83 10.81 4.84
N LEU A 164 16.10 9.62 5.36
CA LEU A 164 15.36 8.41 4.99
C LEU A 164 14.00 8.29 5.70
N SER A 165 13.84 8.86 6.90
CA SER A 165 12.52 9.06 7.53
C SER A 165 11.58 9.84 6.63
N PHE A 166 12.07 10.83 5.86
CA PHE A 166 11.25 11.58 4.92
C PHE A 166 10.62 10.62 3.90
N TYR A 167 11.43 9.89 3.13
CA TYR A 167 10.88 8.94 2.15
C TYR A 167 9.98 7.87 2.77
N ALA A 168 10.35 7.32 3.93
CA ALA A 168 9.55 6.30 4.60
C ALA A 168 8.19 6.81 5.09
N THR A 169 8.00 8.13 5.16
CA THR A 169 6.76 8.75 5.63
C THR A 169 6.05 9.58 4.57
N THR A 170 6.70 9.91 3.44
CA THR A 170 6.09 10.63 2.32
C THR A 170 5.01 9.81 1.62
N ASN A 171 5.29 8.53 1.34
CA ASN A 171 4.31 7.58 0.81
C ASN A 171 4.18 6.38 1.76
N PRO A 172 3.33 6.46 2.79
CA PRO A 172 3.18 5.38 3.76
C PRO A 172 2.70 4.07 3.14
N LEU A 173 1.99 4.12 2.01
CA LEU A 173 1.53 2.92 1.33
C LEU A 173 2.70 2.10 0.80
N ALA A 174 3.78 2.73 0.33
CA ALA A 174 4.98 2.06 -0.19
C ALA A 174 5.67 1.16 0.86
N GLY A 175 5.27 1.18 2.13
CA GLY A 175 5.76 0.29 3.18
C GLY A 175 7.27 0.32 3.38
N ILE A 176 7.88 1.48 3.12
CA ILE A 176 9.33 1.60 3.07
C ILE A 176 9.91 1.39 4.46
N SER A 177 10.91 0.52 4.56
CA SER A 177 11.70 0.34 5.79
C SER A 177 13.17 0.12 5.47
N PHE A 178 14.04 0.78 6.22
CA PHE A 178 15.48 0.76 5.99
C PHE A 178 16.19 -0.12 7.03
N SER A 179 17.02 -1.05 6.59
CA SER A 179 17.89 -1.87 7.44
C SER A 179 19.34 -1.46 7.23
N TYR A 180 20.11 -1.32 8.30
CA TYR A 180 21.44 -0.70 8.24
C TYR A 180 22.57 -1.66 8.59
N ASP A 181 23.65 -1.54 7.82
CA ASP A 181 24.99 -1.98 8.20
C ASP A 181 25.87 -0.73 8.25
N ILE A 182 26.64 -0.53 9.32
CA ILE A 182 27.47 0.67 9.47
C ILE A 182 28.90 0.23 9.70
N GLN A 183 29.80 0.66 8.81
CA GLN A 183 31.21 0.34 8.81
C GLN A 183 32.00 1.63 9.06
N ASP A 184 32.77 1.67 10.14
CA ASP A 184 33.76 2.72 10.38
C ASP A 184 35.16 2.21 10.02
N VAL A 185 35.74 2.75 8.95
CA VAL A 185 36.87 2.16 8.25
C VAL A 185 38.04 3.12 8.16
N ALA A 186 39.15 2.77 8.80
CA ALA A 186 40.40 3.51 8.67
C ALA A 186 41.23 2.98 7.49
N VAL A 187 41.67 3.88 6.62
CA VAL A 187 42.60 3.59 5.51
C VAL A 187 43.92 4.33 5.70
N THR A 188 45.01 3.75 5.23
CA THR A 188 46.36 4.32 5.40
C THR A 188 46.79 5.23 4.25
N VAL A 189 45.96 5.37 3.22
CA VAL A 189 46.31 6.11 2.00
C VAL A 189 46.09 7.61 2.23
N PRO A 190 47.10 8.49 2.06
CA PRO A 190 46.90 9.93 2.23
C PRO A 190 46.01 10.52 1.11
N ALA A 191 45.41 11.68 1.35
CA ALA A 191 44.69 12.40 0.30
C ALA A 191 45.65 12.90 -0.79
N ASP A 192 45.24 12.77 -2.05
CA ASP A 192 45.92 13.37 -3.20
C ASP A 192 44.88 14.07 -4.08
N PRO A 193 44.74 15.40 -4.00
CA PRO A 193 43.81 16.17 -4.82
C PRO A 193 44.09 16.09 -6.33
N ASN A 194 45.26 15.58 -6.74
CA ASN A 194 45.64 15.44 -8.14
C ASN A 194 45.49 14.02 -8.66
N ALA A 195 44.95 13.09 -7.86
CA ALA A 195 44.73 11.72 -8.31
C ALA A 195 43.74 11.68 -9.49
N GLY A 196 44.02 10.83 -10.48
CA GLY A 196 43.15 10.68 -11.66
C GLY A 196 41.75 10.13 -11.34
N ASP A 197 41.63 9.40 -10.23
CA ASP A 197 40.36 8.97 -9.64
C ASP A 197 40.43 9.21 -8.12
N LEU A 198 39.85 10.33 -7.68
CA LEU A 198 39.83 10.74 -6.27
C LEU A 198 39.09 9.72 -5.39
N GLU A 199 38.08 9.03 -5.92
CA GLU A 199 37.27 8.09 -5.15
C GLU A 199 37.99 6.76 -4.98
N ALA A 200 38.56 6.21 -6.05
CA ALA A 200 39.28 4.93 -5.99
C ALA A 200 40.42 4.95 -4.95
N LEU A 201 41.04 6.12 -4.74
CA LEU A 201 42.14 6.31 -3.80
C LEU A 201 41.80 5.87 -2.37
N TRP A 202 40.58 6.15 -1.90
CA TRP A 202 40.13 5.81 -0.56
C TRP A 202 39.07 4.70 -0.54
N ARG A 203 38.21 4.61 -1.56
CA ARG A 203 37.15 3.59 -1.65
C ARG A 203 37.74 2.19 -1.76
N ASN A 204 38.70 1.97 -2.65
CA ASN A 204 39.23 0.64 -2.90
C ASN A 204 39.94 0.06 -1.65
N PRO A 205 40.82 0.80 -0.95
CA PRO A 205 41.35 0.36 0.34
C PRO A 205 40.27 0.15 1.42
N ALA A 206 39.22 1.01 1.44
CA ALA A 206 38.12 0.84 2.40
C ALA A 206 37.35 -0.47 2.15
N MET A 207 37.03 -0.79 0.89
CA MET A 207 36.39 -2.06 0.52
C MET A 207 37.24 -3.27 0.88
N ALA A 208 38.56 -3.18 0.64
CA ALA A 208 39.50 -4.23 1.06
C ALA A 208 39.51 -4.43 2.58
N ALA A 209 39.47 -3.33 3.34
CA ALA A 209 39.46 -3.38 4.81
C ALA A 209 38.20 -4.02 5.38
N ILE A 210 37.06 -3.91 4.69
CA ILE A 210 35.80 -4.59 5.07
C ILE A 210 35.61 -5.96 4.39
N GLY A 211 36.66 -6.51 3.78
CA GLY A 211 36.69 -7.91 3.32
C GLY A 211 36.23 -8.15 1.88
N TYR A 212 36.07 -7.11 1.08
CA TYR A 212 35.66 -7.19 -0.33
C TYR A 212 36.83 -6.86 -1.27
N SER A 213 36.68 -7.11 -2.58
CA SER A 213 37.72 -6.73 -3.54
C SER A 213 37.92 -5.21 -3.57
N ALA A 214 39.18 -4.80 -3.79
CA ALA A 214 39.59 -3.39 -3.79
C ALA A 214 39.22 -2.68 -5.11
N ASP A 215 37.96 -2.77 -5.51
CA ASP A 215 37.43 -2.26 -6.77
C ASP A 215 35.90 -2.07 -6.70
N PHE A 216 35.29 -1.66 -7.81
CA PHE A 216 33.83 -1.53 -7.90
C PHE A 216 33.09 -2.87 -7.83
N ALA A 217 33.73 -3.98 -8.20
CA ALA A 217 33.11 -5.31 -8.05
C ALA A 217 32.92 -5.64 -6.56
N GLY A 218 33.84 -5.18 -5.70
CA GLY A 218 33.73 -5.31 -4.25
C GLY A 218 32.56 -4.52 -3.68
N VAL A 219 32.30 -3.32 -4.22
CA VAL A 219 31.11 -2.52 -3.85
C VAL A 219 29.82 -3.27 -4.20
N GLY A 220 29.74 -3.82 -5.42
CA GLY A 220 28.59 -4.63 -5.85
C GLY A 220 28.39 -5.87 -4.98
N ALA A 221 29.48 -6.58 -4.65
CA ALA A 221 29.43 -7.75 -3.79
C ALA A 221 28.97 -7.43 -2.36
N TYR A 222 29.41 -6.32 -1.79
CA TYR A 222 28.95 -5.86 -0.47
C TYR A 222 27.45 -5.54 -0.46
N VAL A 223 26.97 -4.85 -1.49
CA VAL A 223 25.55 -4.49 -1.61
C VAL A 223 24.68 -5.73 -1.79
N GLU A 224 25.08 -6.69 -2.63
CA GLU A 224 24.34 -7.96 -2.76
C GLU A 224 24.40 -8.82 -1.48
N ASP A 225 25.52 -8.82 -0.75
CA ASP A 225 25.62 -9.48 0.55
C ASP A 225 24.63 -8.86 1.56
N LEU A 226 24.52 -7.53 1.61
CA LEU A 226 23.53 -6.84 2.45
C LEU A 226 22.10 -7.27 2.12
N ARG A 227 21.74 -7.31 0.84
CA ARG A 227 20.43 -7.77 0.38
C ARG A 227 20.15 -9.19 0.88
N GLY A 228 21.10 -10.10 0.74
CA GLY A 228 20.98 -11.48 1.21
C GLY A 228 20.87 -11.58 2.73
N ARG A 229 21.73 -10.86 3.47
CA ARG A 229 21.76 -10.86 4.94
C ARG A 229 20.46 -10.36 5.56
N PHE A 230 19.90 -9.27 5.03
CA PHE A 230 18.70 -8.64 5.57
C PHE A 230 17.40 -9.14 4.91
N GLY A 231 17.48 -9.85 3.79
CA GLY A 231 16.32 -10.30 3.03
C GLY A 231 15.51 -9.14 2.46
N THR A 232 16.18 -8.06 2.05
CA THR A 232 15.52 -6.85 1.56
C THR A 232 15.25 -6.91 0.06
N ARG A 233 14.26 -6.15 -0.41
CA ARG A 233 13.98 -6.01 -1.85
C ARG A 233 15.09 -5.23 -2.55
N TRP A 234 15.45 -4.09 -1.98
CA TRP A 234 16.44 -3.18 -2.53
C TRP A 234 17.65 -3.06 -1.62
N THR A 235 18.75 -2.59 -2.19
CA THR A 235 19.98 -2.37 -1.44
C THR A 235 20.87 -1.36 -2.13
N TYR A 236 21.61 -0.58 -1.35
CA TYR A 236 22.71 0.26 -1.83
C TYR A 236 23.64 0.58 -0.66
N CYS A 237 24.77 1.21 -0.94
CA CYS A 237 25.64 1.77 0.09
C CYS A 237 25.89 3.27 -0.09
N GLY A 238 26.13 3.97 1.02
CA GLY A 238 26.56 5.36 1.06
C GLY A 238 27.94 5.46 1.67
N PHE A 239 28.90 6.01 0.94
CA PHE A 239 30.22 6.32 1.50
C PHE A 239 30.24 7.74 2.07
N PHE A 240 30.75 7.88 3.28
CA PHE A 240 31.03 9.18 3.89
C PHE A 240 32.53 9.38 4.02
N THR A 241 33.02 10.55 3.63
CA THR A 241 34.46 10.83 3.64
C THR A 241 34.76 12.30 3.89
N LYS A 242 35.97 12.57 4.37
CA LYS A 242 36.57 13.92 4.42
C LYS A 242 37.64 14.12 3.34
N TYR A 243 37.90 13.10 2.52
CA TYR A 243 38.81 13.22 1.38
C TYR A 243 38.27 14.23 0.35
N PRO A 244 39.14 14.86 -0.44
CA PRO A 244 38.73 15.66 -1.58
C PRO A 244 37.90 14.83 -2.57
N LEU A 245 36.80 15.41 -3.06
CA LEU A 245 35.94 14.83 -4.08
C LEU A 245 35.74 15.83 -5.23
N SER A 246 35.37 15.34 -6.41
CA SER A 246 35.01 16.19 -7.57
C SER A 246 33.66 16.88 -7.41
N HIS A 247 32.75 16.25 -6.67
CA HIS A 247 31.45 16.77 -6.26
C HIS A 247 31.24 16.45 -4.79
N PHE A 248 30.51 17.30 -4.07
CA PHE A 248 30.28 17.14 -2.63
C PHE A 248 29.38 15.93 -2.30
N ALA A 249 28.51 15.57 -3.23
CA ALA A 249 27.68 14.39 -3.21
C ALA A 249 27.39 13.92 -4.63
N TYR A 250 27.23 12.61 -4.82
CA TYR A 250 26.83 12.02 -6.10
C TYR A 250 26.46 10.53 -5.95
N ALA A 251 25.48 10.09 -6.73
CA ALA A 251 24.97 8.72 -6.75
C ALA A 251 25.09 8.06 -8.12
N SER A 252 25.19 6.72 -8.10
CA SER A 252 24.98 5.90 -9.29
C SER A 252 23.48 5.69 -9.49
N ILE A 253 22.93 6.12 -10.63
CA ILE A 253 21.52 5.88 -10.94
C ILE A 253 21.26 4.38 -11.05
N GLY A 254 20.30 3.86 -10.27
CA GLY A 254 20.06 2.41 -10.16
C GLY A 254 21.02 1.68 -9.21
N GLY A 255 21.80 2.41 -8.43
CA GLY A 255 22.80 1.87 -7.51
C GLY A 255 24.12 1.54 -8.20
N PRO A 256 25.08 0.90 -7.49
CA PRO A 256 24.92 0.36 -6.14
C PRO A 256 25.26 1.36 -5.03
N ARG A 257 25.71 2.58 -5.34
CA ARG A 257 26.25 3.48 -4.31
C ARG A 257 26.03 4.96 -4.52
N LEU A 258 26.06 5.69 -3.40
CA LEU A 258 26.22 7.14 -3.34
C LEU A 258 27.46 7.50 -2.51
N VAL A 259 27.99 8.70 -2.70
CA VAL A 259 29.15 9.23 -1.97
C VAL A 259 28.79 10.60 -1.42
N MET A 260 29.25 10.89 -0.20
CA MET A 260 29.01 12.13 0.53
C MET A 260 30.31 12.65 1.16
N GLN A 261 30.64 13.90 0.88
CA GLN A 261 31.66 14.65 1.62
C GLN A 261 31.02 15.27 2.88
N TYR A 262 31.65 15.10 4.04
CA TYR A 262 31.05 15.49 5.33
C TYR A 262 30.69 16.99 5.48
N ALA A 263 31.55 17.88 5.00
CA ALA A 263 31.34 19.32 5.03
C ALA A 263 30.33 19.81 3.97
N ASN A 264 29.96 18.95 3.01
CA ASN A 264 28.93 19.22 2.02
C ASN A 264 29.21 20.51 1.23
N ASP A 265 30.48 20.78 0.91
CA ASP A 265 30.97 21.92 0.11
C ASP A 265 30.32 23.28 0.45
N GLY A 266 30.26 23.59 1.75
CA GLY A 266 29.70 24.85 2.26
C GLY A 266 28.21 24.83 2.58
N TRP A 267 27.47 23.79 2.21
CA TRP A 267 26.12 23.53 2.72
C TRP A 267 26.13 23.07 4.19
N GLY A 268 27.25 22.51 4.65
CA GLY A 268 27.46 22.11 6.03
C GLY A 268 26.76 20.79 6.44
N PRO A 269 27.21 20.16 7.54
CA PRO A 269 26.72 18.85 7.98
C PRO A 269 25.23 18.82 8.35
N ASP A 270 24.64 19.96 8.68
CA ASP A 270 23.21 20.08 9.00
C ASP A 270 22.28 19.96 7.78
N ASN A 271 22.84 19.85 6.56
CA ASN A 271 22.10 19.59 5.33
C ASN A 271 22.32 18.17 4.77
N ILE A 272 23.08 17.32 5.46
CA ILE A 272 23.32 15.93 5.02
C ILE A 272 21.99 15.17 4.87
N ASP A 273 21.00 15.39 5.74
CA ASP A 273 19.69 14.75 5.62
C ASP A 273 19.04 14.93 4.25
N ARG A 274 19.01 16.15 3.73
CA ARG A 274 18.35 16.47 2.46
C ARG A 274 19.21 16.09 1.27
N VAL A 275 20.52 16.30 1.33
CA VAL A 275 21.42 15.87 0.25
C VAL A 275 21.42 14.35 0.14
N PHE A 276 21.52 13.62 1.25
CA PHE A 276 21.45 12.15 1.23
C PHE A 276 20.12 11.64 0.71
N ALA A 277 19.01 12.30 1.05
CA ALA A 277 17.69 11.97 0.47
C ALA A 277 17.68 12.24 -1.04
N HIS A 278 18.16 13.40 -1.49
CA HIS A 278 18.28 13.75 -2.91
C HIS A 278 19.08 12.68 -3.69
N GLU A 279 20.26 12.31 -3.20
CA GLU A 279 21.09 11.26 -3.81
C GLU A 279 20.42 9.89 -3.77
N THR A 280 19.66 9.59 -2.71
CA THR A 280 18.84 8.38 -2.65
C THR A 280 17.75 8.40 -3.73
N GLY A 281 17.18 9.56 -4.07
CA GLY A 281 16.30 9.73 -5.23
C GLY A 281 16.94 9.24 -6.54
N HIS A 282 18.20 9.60 -6.80
CA HIS A 282 18.95 9.11 -7.96
C HIS A 282 19.20 7.60 -7.92
N ILE A 283 19.51 7.02 -6.75
CA ILE A 283 19.61 5.56 -6.57
C ILE A 283 18.34 4.88 -7.11
N PHE A 284 17.17 5.51 -6.97
CA PHE A 284 15.88 5.02 -7.45
C PHE A 284 15.38 5.69 -8.76
N GLY A 285 16.26 6.34 -9.51
CA GLY A 285 15.98 6.77 -10.89
C GLY A 285 15.37 8.15 -11.06
N CYS A 286 15.31 8.98 -10.01
CA CYS A 286 14.94 10.39 -10.15
C CYS A 286 16.02 11.19 -10.91
N PRO A 287 15.63 12.12 -11.80
CA PRO A 287 16.54 13.09 -12.39
C PRO A 287 16.77 14.29 -11.48
N ASP A 288 17.84 15.04 -11.75
CA ASP A 288 17.99 16.40 -11.26
C ASP A 288 17.00 17.36 -11.92
N GLU A 289 16.51 18.34 -11.17
CA GLU A 289 15.51 19.31 -11.64
C GLU A 289 16.02 20.76 -11.64
N TYR A 290 17.21 21.04 -11.11
CA TYR A 290 17.78 22.39 -11.04
C TYR A 290 18.53 22.79 -12.31
N ALA A 291 18.58 24.08 -12.64
CA ALA A 291 19.05 24.55 -13.94
C ALA A 291 20.50 24.14 -14.28
N THR A 292 21.41 24.20 -13.30
CA THR A 292 22.84 23.96 -13.51
C THR A 292 23.20 22.47 -13.72
N SER A 293 22.30 21.54 -13.38
CA SER A 293 22.45 20.11 -13.76
C SER A 293 22.27 19.89 -15.27
N LYS A 294 21.82 20.91 -16.00
CA LYS A 294 21.37 20.82 -17.40
C LYS A 294 20.17 19.88 -17.56
N CYS A 295 19.28 19.87 -16.57
CA CYS A 295 18.00 19.18 -16.70
C CYS A 295 17.28 19.62 -17.99
N ASP A 296 16.47 18.72 -18.53
CA ASP A 296 15.52 19.00 -19.61
C ASP A 296 14.15 18.38 -19.29
N CYS A 297 13.09 18.81 -19.98
CA CYS A 297 11.73 18.30 -19.79
C CYS A 297 11.47 17.01 -20.57
N GLY A 298 12.53 16.31 -20.97
CA GLY A 298 12.50 15.05 -21.70
C GLY A 298 13.10 13.91 -20.87
N GLY A 299 13.75 12.99 -21.57
CA GLY A 299 14.32 11.78 -20.98
C GLY A 299 13.29 10.73 -20.59
N SER A 300 13.80 9.64 -20.02
CA SER A 300 13.02 8.52 -19.51
C SER A 300 13.58 8.15 -18.13
N TRP A 301 12.87 8.55 -17.08
CA TRP A 301 13.34 8.47 -15.70
C TRP A 301 12.48 7.53 -14.84
N GLY A 302 13.13 6.90 -13.86
CA GLY A 302 12.53 5.85 -13.04
C GLY A 302 12.08 4.63 -13.84
N ARG A 303 11.38 3.72 -13.17
CA ARG A 303 10.83 2.51 -13.79
C ARG A 303 9.77 2.80 -14.86
N PHE A 304 9.09 3.94 -14.80
CA PHE A 304 8.00 4.28 -15.73
C PHE A 304 8.43 5.10 -16.93
N GLY A 305 9.69 5.53 -16.98
CA GLY A 305 10.21 6.35 -18.07
C GLY A 305 9.49 7.69 -18.20
N LEU A 306 9.00 8.27 -17.09
CA LEU A 306 8.34 9.56 -17.11
C LEU A 306 9.38 10.66 -17.35
N ALA A 307 9.07 11.60 -18.23
CA ALA A 307 9.93 12.75 -18.49
C ALA A 307 10.05 13.67 -17.25
N ASN A 308 11.13 14.45 -17.20
CA ASN A 308 11.40 15.34 -16.07
C ASN A 308 10.62 16.68 -16.18
N GLY A 309 9.31 16.64 -15.94
CA GLY A 309 8.44 17.79 -16.14
C GLY A 309 8.61 18.95 -15.15
N ASN A 310 9.34 18.77 -14.03
CA ASN A 310 9.64 19.84 -13.08
C ASN A 310 11.00 20.53 -13.32
N CYS A 311 11.70 20.16 -14.39
CA CYS A 311 12.99 20.76 -14.70
C CYS A 311 12.93 22.29 -14.84
N GLU A 312 13.78 22.98 -14.09
CA GLU A 312 13.87 24.43 -14.01
C GLU A 312 14.14 25.12 -15.36
N ASN A 313 14.85 24.45 -16.27
CA ASN A 313 15.19 25.03 -17.57
C ASN A 313 14.01 25.13 -18.56
N CYS A 314 12.89 24.46 -18.29
CA CYS A 314 11.81 24.32 -19.28
C CYS A 314 10.39 24.28 -18.68
N ALA A 315 10.25 23.92 -17.40
CA ALA A 315 8.97 23.98 -16.71
C ALA A 315 8.47 25.43 -16.62
N GLY A 316 7.16 25.63 -16.73
CA GLY A 316 6.55 26.95 -16.59
C GLY A 316 6.90 27.58 -15.23
N GLY A 317 7.44 28.80 -15.24
CA GLY A 317 7.86 29.48 -14.01
C GLY A 317 9.10 28.89 -13.34
N GLY A 318 9.84 28.00 -14.00
CA GLY A 318 11.01 27.32 -13.45
C GLY A 318 10.69 26.10 -12.59
N GLY A 319 9.45 25.59 -12.66
CA GLY A 319 8.99 24.45 -11.85
C GLY A 319 8.53 24.83 -10.45
N VAL A 320 8.16 23.83 -9.66
CA VAL A 320 7.71 23.94 -8.26
C VAL A 320 8.80 23.42 -7.31
N PRO A 321 8.74 23.77 -6.00
CA PRO A 321 9.66 23.21 -5.02
C PRO A 321 9.62 21.67 -5.01
N CYS A 322 10.80 21.07 -4.96
CA CYS A 322 11.00 19.64 -4.98
C CYS A 322 12.40 19.32 -4.45
N LEU A 323 12.54 18.19 -3.77
CA LEU A 323 13.83 17.69 -3.28
C LEU A 323 14.84 17.49 -4.43
N MET A 324 14.37 17.14 -5.63
CA MET A 324 15.25 17.02 -6.81
C MET A 324 15.65 18.37 -7.43
N LYS A 325 15.02 19.47 -7.01
CA LYS A 325 15.31 20.84 -7.46
C LYS A 325 16.06 21.67 -6.41
N GLY A 326 15.76 21.52 -5.12
CA GLY A 326 16.36 22.34 -4.07
C GLY A 326 16.26 21.78 -2.67
N ASN A 327 16.82 22.52 -1.72
CA ASN A 327 17.00 22.17 -0.31
C ASN A 327 15.70 22.21 0.51
N THR A 328 14.75 21.36 0.13
CA THR A 328 13.43 21.19 0.75
C THR A 328 13.06 19.71 0.90
N PHE A 329 12.17 19.40 1.85
CA PHE A 329 11.51 18.08 1.96
C PHE A 329 10.15 18.12 1.27
N GLU A 330 10.17 18.28 -0.05
CA GLU A 330 8.98 18.28 -0.90
C GLU A 330 9.18 17.32 -2.09
N VAL A 331 8.10 16.69 -2.54
CA VAL A 331 8.08 15.91 -3.79
C VAL A 331 7.12 16.59 -4.76
N CYS A 332 7.61 16.92 -5.96
CA CYS A 332 6.74 17.48 -7.01
C CYS A 332 5.84 16.39 -7.59
N GLU A 333 4.96 16.74 -8.54
CA GLU A 333 4.04 15.76 -9.15
C GLU A 333 4.73 14.66 -9.98
N PHE A 334 5.97 14.87 -10.42
CA PHE A 334 6.71 13.94 -11.28
C PHE A 334 7.56 12.95 -10.48
N THR A 335 8.17 13.39 -9.37
CA THR A 335 9.07 12.56 -8.55
C THR A 335 8.44 11.26 -8.06
N PRO A 336 7.16 11.20 -7.61
CA PRO A 336 6.52 9.94 -7.26
C PRO A 336 6.58 8.91 -8.38
N ALA A 337 6.34 9.30 -9.63
CA ALA A 337 6.43 8.37 -10.76
C ALA A 337 7.87 7.89 -11.01
N HIS A 338 8.86 8.76 -10.85
CA HIS A 338 10.27 8.36 -10.94
C HIS A 338 10.65 7.37 -9.84
N LEU A 339 10.16 7.57 -8.62
CA LEU A 339 10.33 6.67 -7.48
C LEU A 339 9.51 5.38 -7.58
N GLY A 340 8.60 5.26 -8.54
CA GLY A 340 7.73 4.09 -8.73
C GLY A 340 6.33 4.19 -8.10
N TRP A 341 6.00 5.29 -7.44
CA TRP A 341 4.76 5.54 -6.70
C TRP A 341 3.62 6.11 -7.56
N ALA A 342 3.52 5.71 -8.83
CA ALA A 342 2.47 6.19 -9.73
C ALA A 342 1.58 5.04 -10.21
N PRO A 343 0.29 5.29 -10.47
CA PRO A 343 -0.58 4.29 -11.06
C PRO A 343 -0.07 3.85 -12.44
N GLN A 344 -0.08 2.55 -12.69
CA GLN A 344 0.36 1.93 -13.93
C GLN A 344 -0.83 1.40 -14.71
N LEU A 345 -0.88 1.66 -16.01
CA LEU A 345 -1.81 1.00 -16.93
C LEU A 345 -1.29 -0.40 -17.26
N LEU A 346 -1.86 -1.42 -16.63
CA LEU A 346 -1.40 -2.80 -16.77
C LEU A 346 -2.13 -3.56 -17.89
N VAL A 347 -3.42 -3.30 -18.08
CA VAL A 347 -4.22 -3.98 -19.11
C VAL A 347 -4.95 -2.95 -19.97
N ARG A 348 -4.71 -2.94 -21.28
CA ARG A 348 -5.38 -2.06 -22.25
C ARG A 348 -6.74 -2.63 -22.72
N ASN A 349 -7.57 -3.03 -21.76
CA ASN A 349 -8.94 -3.53 -21.92
C ASN A 349 -9.69 -3.33 -20.59
N TYR A 350 -10.93 -3.79 -20.48
CA TYR A 350 -11.81 -3.58 -19.31
C TYR A 350 -12.15 -2.12 -19.00
N GLY A 351 -11.67 -1.20 -19.82
CA GLY A 351 -11.86 0.23 -19.67
C GLY A 351 -13.09 0.75 -20.38
N TYR A 352 -13.49 1.98 -20.02
CA TYR A 352 -14.67 2.61 -20.59
C TYR A 352 -14.51 2.88 -22.10
N VAL A 353 -13.33 3.35 -22.52
CA VAL A 353 -12.98 3.50 -23.94
C VAL A 353 -12.30 2.23 -24.45
N ALA A 354 -11.24 1.78 -23.78
CA ALA A 354 -10.49 0.57 -24.15
C ALA A 354 -11.30 -0.70 -23.83
N GLY A 355 -11.90 -1.29 -24.86
CA GLY A 355 -12.76 -2.47 -24.74
C GLY A 355 -14.26 -2.16 -24.57
N GLY A 356 -14.65 -0.88 -24.41
CA GLY A 356 -16.06 -0.48 -24.41
C GLY A 356 -16.88 -0.94 -23.19
N TRP A 357 -16.25 -1.08 -22.02
CA TRP A 357 -16.91 -1.61 -20.83
C TRP A 357 -17.84 -0.56 -20.19
N ARG A 358 -18.94 -1.01 -19.57
CA ARG A 358 -20.03 -0.15 -19.12
C ARG A 358 -20.56 -0.66 -17.78
N VAL A 359 -20.73 0.20 -16.78
CA VAL A 359 -21.16 -0.22 -15.44
C VAL A 359 -22.59 -0.77 -15.46
N ASP A 360 -23.46 -0.23 -16.32
CA ASP A 360 -24.85 -0.65 -16.51
C ASP A 360 -25.01 -1.96 -17.30
N LYS A 361 -23.93 -2.52 -17.86
CA LYS A 361 -23.97 -3.76 -18.65
C LYS A 361 -23.00 -4.84 -18.19
N HIS A 362 -21.80 -4.42 -17.79
CA HIS A 362 -20.61 -5.26 -17.69
C HIS A 362 -20.01 -5.21 -16.27
N PRO A 363 -20.43 -6.13 -15.38
CA PRO A 363 -19.76 -6.36 -14.10
C PRO A 363 -18.30 -6.75 -14.29
N ARG A 364 -17.44 -6.24 -13.40
CA ARG A 364 -15.99 -6.47 -13.36
C ARG A 364 -15.60 -6.71 -11.92
N PHE A 365 -14.77 -7.72 -11.69
CA PHE A 365 -14.38 -8.20 -10.37
C PHE A 365 -12.92 -8.60 -10.35
N LEU A 366 -12.40 -8.78 -9.13
CA LEU A 366 -11.15 -9.44 -8.83
C LEU A 366 -11.45 -10.72 -8.08
N ALA A 367 -10.92 -11.86 -8.51
CA ALA A 367 -11.08 -13.14 -7.83
C ALA A 367 -9.94 -14.10 -8.23
N ASP A 368 -9.51 -14.97 -7.32
CA ASP A 368 -8.57 -16.04 -7.65
C ASP A 368 -9.32 -17.17 -8.37
N ILE A 369 -9.23 -17.22 -9.70
CA ILE A 369 -9.84 -18.28 -10.51
C ILE A 369 -8.88 -19.46 -10.68
N THR A 370 -7.57 -19.24 -10.49
CA THR A 370 -6.54 -20.23 -10.77
C THR A 370 -6.18 -21.11 -9.56
N GLY A 371 -6.47 -20.64 -8.34
CA GLY A 371 -6.09 -21.25 -7.07
C GLY A 371 -4.65 -20.94 -6.66
N ASP A 372 -4.03 -19.93 -7.25
CA ASP A 372 -2.64 -19.55 -6.98
C ASP A 372 -2.50 -18.48 -5.87
N LYS A 373 -3.62 -18.16 -5.21
CA LYS A 373 -3.81 -17.14 -4.18
C LYS A 373 -3.57 -15.72 -4.65
N ARG A 374 -3.63 -15.48 -5.96
CA ARG A 374 -3.58 -14.15 -6.56
C ARG A 374 -4.91 -13.83 -7.21
N LEU A 375 -5.26 -12.55 -7.19
CA LEU A 375 -6.49 -12.10 -7.79
C LEU A 375 -6.32 -11.94 -9.31
N ASP A 376 -7.24 -12.52 -10.06
CA ASP A 376 -7.38 -12.35 -11.50
C ASP A 376 -8.42 -11.26 -11.81
N ILE A 377 -8.27 -10.57 -12.94
CA ILE A 377 -9.32 -9.68 -13.44
C ILE A 377 -10.37 -10.54 -14.17
N VAL A 378 -11.61 -10.45 -13.73
CA VAL A 378 -12.74 -11.15 -14.35
C VAL A 378 -13.82 -10.16 -14.76
N GLY A 379 -14.12 -10.11 -16.05
CA GLY A 379 -15.12 -9.21 -16.62
C GLY A 379 -16.22 -9.95 -17.38
N PHE A 380 -17.48 -9.64 -17.05
CA PHE A 380 -18.66 -10.14 -17.77
C PHE A 380 -19.03 -9.16 -18.89
N GLY A 381 -18.43 -9.33 -20.07
CA GLY A 381 -18.58 -8.44 -21.23
C GLY A 381 -19.76 -8.78 -22.15
N ASP A 382 -19.75 -8.28 -23.39
CA ASP A 382 -20.80 -8.59 -24.38
C ASP A 382 -20.77 -10.07 -24.80
N ALA A 383 -19.59 -10.57 -25.18
CA ALA A 383 -19.38 -11.93 -25.70
C ALA A 383 -19.31 -13.01 -24.61
N GLY A 384 -19.25 -12.61 -23.33
CA GLY A 384 -19.20 -13.54 -22.21
C GLY A 384 -18.16 -13.14 -21.16
N VAL A 385 -17.56 -14.13 -20.49
CA VAL A 385 -16.62 -13.92 -19.38
C VAL A 385 -15.19 -13.86 -19.88
N TRP A 386 -14.52 -12.74 -19.60
CA TRP A 386 -13.13 -12.47 -19.93
C TRP A 386 -12.27 -12.51 -18.68
N VAL A 387 -11.17 -13.27 -18.72
CA VAL A 387 -10.24 -13.40 -17.61
C VAL A 387 -8.85 -12.88 -18.02
N SER A 388 -8.20 -12.17 -17.12
CA SER A 388 -6.76 -11.84 -17.21
C SER A 388 -6.09 -12.32 -15.91
N PRO A 389 -5.37 -13.46 -15.97
CA PRO A 389 -4.67 -13.98 -14.79
C PRO A 389 -3.67 -13.00 -14.19
N GLY A 390 -3.57 -12.99 -12.86
CA GLY A 390 -2.62 -12.17 -12.10
C GLY A 390 -1.28 -12.88 -11.85
N HIS A 391 -0.19 -12.12 -11.83
CA HIS A 391 1.16 -12.61 -11.52
C HIS A 391 1.67 -12.07 -10.18
N SER A 392 2.64 -12.78 -9.58
CA SER A 392 3.27 -12.39 -8.31
C SER A 392 4.05 -11.08 -8.37
N ASP A 393 4.40 -10.63 -9.57
CA ASP A 393 5.03 -9.33 -9.77
C ASP A 393 4.00 -8.20 -9.93
N GLY A 394 2.70 -8.48 -9.74
CA GLY A 394 1.58 -7.56 -9.86
C GLY A 394 1.20 -7.18 -11.30
N GLN A 395 1.66 -7.93 -12.31
CA GLN A 395 1.21 -7.81 -13.70
C GLN A 395 -0.02 -8.70 -13.96
N PHE A 396 -0.70 -8.44 -15.07
CA PHE A 396 -1.81 -9.28 -15.56
C PHE A 396 -1.54 -9.76 -16.98
N GLU A 397 -1.95 -10.99 -17.28
CA GLU A 397 -1.94 -11.51 -18.64
C GLU A 397 -2.90 -10.74 -19.56
N THR A 398 -2.79 -10.97 -20.87
CA THR A 398 -3.74 -10.40 -21.83
C THR A 398 -5.14 -11.03 -21.67
N PRO A 399 -6.22 -10.24 -21.77
CA PRO A 399 -7.58 -10.75 -21.60
C PRO A 399 -7.94 -11.87 -22.59
N ARG A 400 -8.55 -12.93 -22.08
CA ARG A 400 -9.03 -14.07 -22.87
C ARG A 400 -10.50 -14.38 -22.59
N LEU A 401 -11.26 -14.66 -23.65
CA LEU A 401 -12.65 -15.11 -23.52
C LEU A 401 -12.65 -16.54 -22.98
N SER A 402 -13.07 -16.70 -21.73
CA SER A 402 -13.03 -17.98 -20.99
C SER A 402 -14.38 -18.69 -21.00
N VAL A 403 -15.49 -17.96 -21.07
CA VAL A 403 -16.85 -18.51 -21.19
C VAL A 403 -17.65 -17.71 -22.21
N ASN A 404 -18.24 -18.37 -23.22
CA ASN A 404 -19.12 -17.75 -24.21
C ASN A 404 -20.60 -17.70 -23.72
N ASN A 405 -20.79 -17.19 -22.49
CA ASN A 405 -22.09 -16.97 -21.84
C ASN A 405 -21.89 -16.00 -20.67
N PHE A 406 -22.92 -15.76 -19.85
CA PHE A 406 -22.92 -14.75 -18.78
C PHE A 406 -22.71 -13.30 -19.25
N GLY A 407 -22.72 -13.08 -20.56
CA GLY A 407 -22.48 -11.81 -21.20
C GLY A 407 -23.77 -11.08 -21.60
N TYR A 408 -23.64 -9.79 -21.91
CA TYR A 408 -24.79 -8.97 -22.30
C TYR A 408 -25.44 -9.46 -23.60
N VAL A 409 -24.63 -9.85 -24.60
CA VAL A 409 -25.10 -10.47 -25.84
C VAL A 409 -25.13 -11.99 -25.69
N ALA A 410 -24.02 -12.59 -25.27
CA ALA A 410 -23.91 -14.03 -25.06
C ALA A 410 -24.67 -14.47 -23.81
N GLY A 411 -25.91 -14.95 -24.00
CA GLY A 411 -26.80 -15.39 -22.92
C GLY A 411 -27.78 -14.33 -22.43
N GLY A 412 -27.72 -13.08 -22.93
CA GLY A 412 -28.73 -12.06 -22.64
C GLY A 412 -28.73 -11.54 -21.20
N TRP A 413 -27.58 -11.53 -20.53
CA TRP A 413 -27.47 -11.13 -19.12
C TRP A 413 -27.62 -9.61 -18.95
N ARG A 414 -28.19 -9.18 -17.82
CA ARG A 414 -28.63 -7.80 -17.59
C ARG A 414 -28.33 -7.40 -16.15
N VAL A 415 -27.66 -6.27 -15.91
CA VAL A 415 -27.29 -5.84 -14.54
C VAL A 415 -28.55 -5.54 -13.72
N GLU A 416 -29.59 -5.00 -14.36
CA GLU A 416 -30.87 -4.67 -13.74
C GLU A 416 -31.77 -5.88 -13.45
N LYS A 417 -31.32 -7.11 -13.76
CA LYS A 417 -32.09 -8.35 -13.51
C LYS A 417 -31.27 -9.47 -12.91
N HIS A 418 -30.03 -9.63 -13.36
CA HIS A 418 -29.23 -10.84 -13.23
C HIS A 418 -27.89 -10.55 -12.53
N PRO A 419 -27.84 -10.66 -11.18
CA PRO A 419 -26.58 -10.66 -10.44
C PRO A 419 -25.65 -11.79 -10.88
N ARG A 420 -24.36 -11.50 -10.93
CA ARG A 420 -23.27 -12.43 -11.29
C ARG A 420 -22.15 -12.24 -10.27
N PHE A 421 -21.67 -13.34 -9.72
CA PHE A 421 -20.67 -13.36 -8.66
C PHE A 421 -19.59 -14.39 -8.95
N LEU A 422 -18.49 -14.24 -8.24
CA LEU A 422 -17.37 -15.17 -8.21
C LEU A 422 -17.19 -15.62 -6.75
N ALA A 423 -17.23 -16.92 -6.51
CA ALA A 423 -17.05 -17.49 -5.17
C ALA A 423 -16.63 -18.95 -5.28
N ASP A 424 -15.79 -19.43 -4.35
CA ASP A 424 -15.46 -20.85 -4.25
C ASP A 424 -16.65 -21.61 -3.67
N ILE A 425 -17.43 -22.25 -4.53
CA ILE A 425 -18.59 -23.07 -4.12
C ILE A 425 -18.21 -24.54 -4.02
N THR A 426 -17.00 -24.93 -4.43
CA THR A 426 -16.51 -26.32 -4.40
C THR A 426 -15.65 -26.62 -3.18
N GLY A 427 -15.03 -25.59 -2.59
CA GLY A 427 -14.04 -25.67 -1.51
C GLY A 427 -12.65 -26.02 -2.03
N ASP A 428 -12.35 -25.80 -3.31
CA ASP A 428 -11.08 -26.15 -3.94
C ASP A 428 -10.06 -24.99 -3.98
N GLY A 429 -10.42 -23.84 -3.40
CA GLY A 429 -9.62 -22.62 -3.35
C GLY A 429 -9.75 -21.75 -4.59
N LYS A 430 -10.67 -22.04 -5.51
CA LYS A 430 -10.83 -21.33 -6.78
C LYS A 430 -12.22 -20.73 -6.85
N ALA A 431 -12.32 -19.49 -7.29
CA ALA A 431 -13.60 -18.86 -7.48
C ALA A 431 -14.30 -19.40 -8.73
N ASP A 432 -15.53 -19.87 -8.54
CA ASP A 432 -16.45 -20.32 -9.59
C ASP A 432 -17.39 -19.19 -10.00
N ILE A 433 -17.99 -19.29 -11.19
CA ILE A 433 -19.01 -18.34 -11.64
C ILE A 433 -20.37 -18.80 -11.15
N VAL A 434 -21.08 -17.93 -10.44
CA VAL A 434 -22.50 -18.10 -10.12
C VAL A 434 -23.30 -16.92 -10.67
N GLY A 435 -24.24 -17.21 -11.56
CA GLY A 435 -25.13 -16.23 -12.16
C GLY A 435 -26.60 -16.51 -11.85
N PHE A 436 -27.30 -15.53 -11.31
CA PHE A 436 -28.74 -15.59 -11.07
C PHE A 436 -29.51 -15.07 -12.30
N GLY A 437 -29.79 -15.95 -13.26
CA GLY A 437 -30.44 -15.63 -14.53
C GLY A 437 -31.97 -15.66 -14.49
N ASP A 438 -32.61 -15.73 -15.64
CA ASP A 438 -34.07 -15.82 -15.74
C ASP A 438 -34.63 -17.12 -15.12
N ALA A 439 -34.02 -18.26 -15.47
CA ALA A 439 -34.47 -19.60 -15.09
C ALA A 439 -33.96 -20.08 -13.72
N GLY A 440 -33.06 -19.33 -13.08
CA GLY A 440 -32.56 -19.66 -11.75
C GLY A 440 -31.08 -19.38 -11.55
N ALA A 441 -30.46 -20.09 -10.59
CA ALA A 441 -29.03 -20.00 -10.32
C ALA A 441 -28.24 -20.95 -11.26
N TRP A 442 -27.39 -20.35 -12.08
CA TRP A 442 -26.49 -21.03 -13.01
C TRP A 442 -25.07 -21.01 -12.48
N VAL A 443 -24.34 -22.10 -12.68
CA VAL A 443 -22.97 -22.29 -12.20
C VAL A 443 -22.06 -22.68 -13.36
N ALA A 444 -20.85 -22.14 -13.39
CA ALA A 444 -19.72 -22.68 -14.14
C ALA A 444 -18.50 -22.81 -13.22
N VAL A 445 -18.04 -24.04 -13.02
CA VAL A 445 -16.94 -24.37 -12.09
C VAL A 445 -15.59 -24.09 -12.75
N SER A 446 -14.66 -23.49 -12.02
CA SER A 446 -13.30 -23.20 -12.50
C SER A 446 -12.47 -24.48 -12.64
N ASN A 447 -11.65 -24.55 -13.69
CA ASN A 447 -10.66 -25.62 -13.85
C ASN A 447 -9.31 -25.28 -13.18
N GLY A 448 -9.11 -24.03 -12.75
CA GLY A 448 -7.84 -23.53 -12.19
C GLY A 448 -6.78 -23.15 -13.22
N ASP A 449 -7.08 -23.29 -14.50
CA ASP A 449 -6.24 -22.82 -15.59
C ASP A 449 -6.90 -21.64 -16.32
N SER A 450 -7.77 -20.91 -15.61
CA SER A 450 -8.70 -19.86 -16.07
C SER A 450 -9.64 -20.27 -17.22
N THR A 451 -9.90 -21.56 -17.39
CA THR A 451 -11.05 -22.08 -18.13
C THR A 451 -12.13 -22.56 -17.17
N PHE A 452 -13.35 -22.77 -17.66
CA PHE A 452 -14.48 -23.21 -16.84
C PHE A 452 -15.19 -24.42 -17.45
N GLN A 453 -15.77 -25.25 -16.59
CA GLN A 453 -16.69 -26.31 -16.97
C GLN A 453 -17.95 -25.73 -17.65
N PRO A 454 -18.64 -26.52 -18.50
CA PRO A 454 -19.90 -26.10 -19.10
C PRO A 454 -20.91 -25.64 -18.03
N MET A 455 -21.55 -24.50 -18.27
CA MET A 455 -22.51 -23.97 -17.30
C MET A 455 -23.72 -24.90 -17.12
N LYS A 456 -24.20 -25.04 -15.89
CA LYS A 456 -25.38 -25.85 -15.55
C LYS A 456 -26.36 -25.06 -14.69
N LEU A 457 -27.66 -25.36 -14.85
CA LEU A 457 -28.70 -24.83 -13.96
C LEU A 457 -28.61 -25.59 -12.63
N ALA A 458 -28.04 -24.97 -11.62
CA ALA A 458 -27.81 -25.60 -10.33
C ALA A 458 -29.07 -25.58 -9.44
N ILE A 459 -29.88 -24.51 -9.53
CA ILE A 459 -31.18 -24.41 -8.85
C ILE A 459 -32.19 -23.72 -9.78
N ASN A 460 -33.37 -24.32 -9.96
CA ASN A 460 -34.52 -23.72 -10.65
C ASN A 460 -35.30 -22.74 -9.74
N ASN A 461 -34.58 -21.79 -9.13
CA ASN A 461 -35.09 -20.70 -8.28
C ASN A 461 -33.99 -19.63 -8.15
N PHE A 462 -34.20 -18.60 -7.34
CA PHE A 462 -33.33 -17.41 -7.25
C PHE A 462 -33.23 -16.59 -8.55
N GLY A 463 -34.04 -16.92 -9.54
CA GLY A 463 -34.04 -16.31 -10.87
C GLY A 463 -35.13 -15.26 -11.08
N TYR A 464 -34.99 -14.47 -12.13
CA TYR A 464 -35.94 -13.41 -12.45
C TYR A 464 -37.35 -13.96 -12.71
N ASN A 465 -37.46 -15.04 -13.49
CA ASN A 465 -38.73 -15.74 -13.73
C ASN A 465 -38.93 -16.88 -12.73
N ALA A 466 -37.88 -17.67 -12.48
CA ALA A 466 -37.90 -18.76 -11.51
C ALA A 466 -37.82 -18.22 -10.07
N GLY A 467 -38.98 -18.03 -9.44
CA GLY A 467 -39.12 -17.51 -8.07
C GLY A 467 -39.36 -16.00 -7.97
N GLY A 468 -39.41 -15.27 -9.10
CA GLY A 468 -39.81 -13.86 -9.11
C GLY A 468 -38.78 -12.91 -8.48
N TRP A 469 -37.49 -13.25 -8.50
CA TRP A 469 -36.45 -12.46 -7.84
C TRP A 469 -36.19 -11.14 -8.60
N ARG A 470 -35.90 -10.07 -7.85
CA ARG A 470 -35.84 -8.69 -8.36
C ARG A 470 -34.68 -7.97 -7.70
N VAL A 471 -33.81 -7.32 -8.46
CA VAL A 471 -32.61 -6.67 -7.88
C VAL A 471 -32.98 -5.48 -6.99
N GLU A 472 -34.09 -4.81 -7.30
CA GLU A 472 -34.61 -3.66 -6.56
C GLU A 472 -35.34 -4.06 -5.26
N LYS A 473 -35.53 -5.36 -5.01
CA LYS A 473 -36.22 -5.86 -3.80
C LYS A 473 -35.43 -6.92 -3.03
N HIS A 474 -34.75 -7.80 -3.76
CA HIS A 474 -34.28 -9.10 -3.28
C HIS A 474 -32.77 -9.28 -3.51
N PRO A 475 -31.93 -8.83 -2.54
CA PRO A 475 -30.51 -9.13 -2.52
C PRO A 475 -30.24 -10.64 -2.47
N ARG A 476 -29.18 -11.08 -3.15
CA ARG A 476 -28.69 -12.46 -3.19
C ARG A 476 -27.18 -12.41 -3.03
N PHE A 477 -26.65 -13.29 -2.19
CA PHE A 477 -25.24 -13.34 -1.85
C PHE A 477 -24.74 -14.78 -1.83
N LEU A 478 -23.41 -14.92 -1.85
CA LEU A 478 -22.69 -16.16 -1.68
C LEU A 478 -21.77 -16.00 -0.46
N ALA A 479 -21.86 -16.92 0.50
CA ALA A 479 -20.98 -16.95 1.67
C ALA A 479 -21.02 -18.36 2.29
N ASP A 480 -19.93 -18.79 2.90
CA ASP A 480 -19.93 -20.02 3.69
C ASP A 480 -20.67 -19.78 5.01
N ILE A 481 -21.89 -20.29 5.10
CA ILE A 481 -22.69 -20.21 6.33
C ILE A 481 -22.62 -21.50 7.14
N THR A 482 -21.95 -22.54 6.62
CA THR A 482 -21.84 -23.85 7.28
C THR A 482 -20.50 -24.03 8.00
N GLY A 483 -19.46 -23.32 7.58
CA GLY A 483 -18.08 -23.44 8.02
C GLY A 483 -17.34 -24.58 7.32
N ASP A 484 -17.82 -25.05 6.17
CA ASP A 484 -17.23 -26.17 5.42
C ASP A 484 -16.27 -25.73 4.31
N GLY A 485 -16.02 -24.43 4.20
CA GLY A 485 -15.14 -23.81 3.21
C GLY A 485 -15.81 -23.54 1.86
N LYS A 486 -17.11 -23.76 1.72
CA LYS A 486 -17.84 -23.59 0.44
C LYS A 486 -18.86 -22.48 0.56
N ALA A 487 -18.92 -21.63 -0.45
CA ALA A 487 -19.93 -20.59 -0.49
C ALA A 487 -21.33 -21.15 -0.78
N ASP A 488 -22.27 -20.85 0.11
CA ASP A 488 -23.70 -21.18 0.01
C ASP A 488 -24.49 -20.00 -0.58
N ILE A 489 -25.68 -20.27 -1.12
CA ILE A 489 -26.58 -19.19 -1.57
C ILE A 489 -27.44 -18.73 -0.39
N VAL A 490 -27.43 -17.42 -0.11
CA VAL A 490 -28.42 -16.75 0.73
C VAL A 490 -29.15 -15.69 -0.08
N GLY A 491 -30.48 -15.83 -0.20
CA GLY A 491 -31.35 -14.88 -0.89
C GLY A 491 -32.40 -14.28 0.04
N PHE A 492 -32.47 -12.96 0.09
CA PHE A 492 -33.49 -12.23 0.85
C PHE A 492 -34.73 -11.97 -0.03
N GLY A 493 -35.68 -12.90 0.00
CA GLY A 493 -36.90 -12.86 -0.82
C GLY A 493 -38.06 -12.11 -0.15
N ASP A 494 -39.28 -12.29 -0.67
CA ASP A 494 -40.48 -11.69 -0.08
C ASP A 494 -40.77 -12.20 1.34
N ALA A 495 -40.71 -13.52 1.54
CA ALA A 495 -41.06 -14.19 2.78
C ALA A 495 -39.91 -14.25 3.82
N GLY A 496 -38.71 -13.81 3.47
CA GLY A 496 -37.57 -13.77 4.38
C GLY A 496 -36.25 -14.23 3.76
N ALA A 497 -35.32 -14.67 4.59
CA ALA A 497 -34.02 -15.19 4.18
C ALA A 497 -34.12 -16.68 3.80
N TRP A 498 -33.82 -16.97 2.54
CA TRP A 498 -33.77 -18.32 1.98
C TRP A 498 -32.33 -18.75 1.78
N VAL A 499 -32.07 -20.03 2.04
CA VAL A 499 -30.74 -20.65 1.96
C VAL A 499 -30.77 -21.83 1.01
N ALA A 500 -29.71 -22.00 0.20
CA ALA A 500 -29.38 -23.26 -0.45
C ALA A 500 -27.89 -23.58 -0.22
N VAL A 501 -27.64 -24.69 0.48
CA VAL A 501 -26.30 -25.12 0.90
C VAL A 501 -25.57 -25.78 -0.26
N SER A 502 -24.29 -25.47 -0.46
CA SER A 502 -23.46 -26.07 -1.51
C SER A 502 -23.17 -27.54 -1.23
N ASN A 503 -23.16 -28.35 -2.30
CA ASN A 503 -22.72 -29.75 -2.22
C ASN A 503 -21.22 -29.92 -2.47
N GLY A 504 -20.53 -28.88 -2.92
CA GLY A 504 -19.11 -28.94 -3.29
C GLY A 504 -18.83 -29.46 -4.70
N ASP A 505 -19.86 -29.80 -5.47
CA ASP A 505 -19.73 -30.31 -6.85
C ASP A 505 -20.34 -29.34 -7.89
N GLY A 506 -20.52 -28.07 -7.50
CA GLY A 506 -21.21 -27.05 -8.27
C GLY A 506 -22.74 -27.19 -8.29
N THR A 507 -23.31 -28.06 -7.47
CA THR A 507 -24.77 -28.12 -7.19
C THR A 507 -25.09 -27.65 -5.77
N PHE A 508 -26.36 -27.42 -5.50
CA PHE A 508 -26.84 -26.98 -4.19
C PHE A 508 -27.99 -27.87 -3.71
N GLN A 509 -28.13 -27.96 -2.39
CA GLN A 509 -29.29 -28.54 -1.73
C GLN A 509 -30.58 -27.77 -2.07
N PRO A 510 -31.76 -28.39 -1.94
CA PRO A 510 -33.03 -27.69 -2.08
C PRO A 510 -33.11 -26.46 -1.17
N MET A 511 -33.59 -25.34 -1.71
CA MET A 511 -33.68 -24.12 -0.92
C MET A 511 -34.68 -24.26 0.23
N LYS A 512 -34.35 -23.68 1.40
CA LYS A 512 -35.22 -23.64 2.58
C LYS A 512 -35.36 -22.21 3.11
N LEU A 513 -36.52 -21.89 3.68
CA LEU A 513 -36.72 -20.63 4.39
C LEU A 513 -36.01 -20.75 5.74
N ALA A 514 -34.88 -20.08 5.90
CA ALA A 514 -34.07 -20.17 7.10
C ALA A 514 -34.55 -19.21 8.18
N ILE A 515 -35.00 -18.01 7.80
CA ILE A 515 -35.60 -17.02 8.71
C ILE A 515 -36.81 -16.35 8.04
N ASN A 516 -37.94 -16.30 8.74
CA ASN A 516 -39.13 -15.54 8.32
C ASN A 516 -39.01 -14.04 8.67
N ASN A 517 -37.91 -13.42 8.24
CA ASN A 517 -37.60 -11.99 8.37
C ASN A 517 -36.47 -11.63 7.39
N PHE A 518 -35.97 -10.40 7.43
CA PHE A 518 -35.01 -9.84 6.45
C PHE A 518 -35.55 -9.80 5.01
N GLY A 519 -36.84 -10.05 4.81
CA GLY A 519 -37.51 -10.12 3.52
C GLY A 519 -38.27 -8.85 3.17
N TYR A 520 -38.67 -8.73 1.90
CA TYR A 520 -39.40 -7.56 1.42
C TYR A 520 -40.76 -7.41 2.12
N ASN A 521 -41.51 -8.50 2.28
CA ASN A 521 -42.76 -8.51 3.05
C ASN A 521 -42.51 -8.89 4.51
N ALA A 522 -41.72 -9.94 4.75
CA ALA A 522 -41.36 -10.39 6.09
C ALA A 522 -40.33 -9.44 6.74
N GLY A 523 -40.82 -8.54 7.59
CA GLY A 523 -40.02 -7.52 8.27
C GLY A 523 -39.90 -6.18 7.52
N GLY A 524 -40.45 -6.07 6.31
CA GLY A 524 -40.53 -4.79 5.59
C GLY A 524 -39.19 -4.24 5.09
N TRP A 525 -38.23 -5.12 4.78
CA TRP A 525 -36.89 -4.71 4.37
C TRP A 525 -36.90 -4.15 2.94
N ARG A 526 -36.05 -3.14 2.69
CA ARG A 526 -36.06 -2.33 1.47
C ARG A 526 -34.63 -2.10 1.01
N VAL A 527 -34.31 -2.28 -0.27
CA VAL A 527 -32.94 -2.16 -0.76
C VAL A 527 -32.44 -0.72 -0.65
N GLU A 528 -33.33 0.25 -0.86
CA GLU A 528 -33.06 1.68 -0.79
C GLU A 528 -32.96 2.26 0.64
N GLN A 529 -33.22 1.45 1.67
CA GLN A 529 -33.18 1.89 3.08
C GLN A 529 -32.35 0.98 3.98
N HIS A 530 -32.43 -0.33 3.75
CA HIS A 530 -32.03 -1.38 4.68
C HIS A 530 -30.99 -2.34 4.05
N PRO A 531 -29.70 -1.97 4.04
CA PRO A 531 -28.62 -2.87 3.66
C PRO A 531 -28.60 -4.13 4.51
N ARG A 532 -28.27 -5.26 3.88
CA ARG A 532 -28.12 -6.58 4.50
C ARG A 532 -26.83 -7.20 3.97
N PHE A 533 -26.09 -7.87 4.85
CA PHE A 533 -24.80 -8.46 4.57
C PHE A 533 -24.69 -9.83 5.22
N LEU A 534 -23.69 -10.58 4.76
CA LEU A 534 -23.22 -11.81 5.37
C LEU A 534 -21.77 -11.60 5.79
N ALA A 535 -21.44 -11.89 7.05
CA ALA A 535 -20.08 -11.80 7.57
C ALA A 535 -19.96 -12.65 8.83
N ASP A 536 -18.79 -13.23 9.08
CA ASP A 536 -18.49 -13.89 10.35
C ASP A 536 -18.20 -12.82 11.41
N ILE A 537 -19.15 -12.61 12.32
CA ILE A 537 -18.99 -11.67 13.44
C ILE A 537 -18.61 -12.39 14.73
N THR A 538 -18.52 -13.73 14.71
CA THR A 538 -18.22 -14.56 15.88
C THR A 538 -16.78 -15.07 15.90
N GLY A 539 -16.14 -15.17 14.73
CA GLY A 539 -14.82 -15.74 14.51
C GLY A 539 -14.86 -17.27 14.41
N ASP A 540 -16.02 -17.88 14.17
CA ASP A 540 -16.19 -19.34 14.08
C ASP A 540 -16.08 -19.90 12.65
N GLY A 541 -15.78 -19.04 11.69
CA GLY A 541 -15.63 -19.37 10.27
C GLY A 541 -16.94 -19.39 9.49
N LYS A 542 -18.07 -19.02 10.10
CA LYS A 542 -19.40 -19.06 9.46
C LYS A 542 -19.96 -17.66 9.28
N ALA A 543 -20.51 -17.39 8.11
CA ALA A 543 -21.15 -16.11 7.88
C ALA A 543 -22.52 -16.01 8.58
N ASP A 544 -22.70 -14.95 9.35
CA ASP A 544 -23.95 -14.58 10.02
C ASP A 544 -24.77 -13.63 9.14
N ILE A 545 -26.05 -13.41 9.44
CA ILE A 545 -26.86 -12.37 8.79
C ILE A 545 -26.82 -11.09 9.62
N ILE A 546 -26.38 -9.99 8.97
CA ILE A 546 -26.38 -8.64 9.54
C ILE A 546 -27.29 -7.74 8.71
N GLY A 547 -28.33 -7.18 9.33
CA GLY A 547 -29.26 -6.27 8.67
C GLY A 547 -29.35 -4.91 9.36
N PHE A 548 -29.14 -3.84 8.59
CA PHE A 548 -29.34 -2.47 9.04
C PHE A 548 -30.80 -2.04 8.81
N GLY A 549 -31.66 -2.30 9.80
CA GLY A 549 -33.11 -2.06 9.74
C GLY A 549 -33.53 -0.63 10.09
N ASN A 550 -34.81 -0.45 10.41
CA ASN A 550 -35.33 0.84 10.88
C ASN A 550 -34.78 1.22 12.26
N ASP A 551 -34.88 0.28 13.19
CA ASP A 551 -34.57 0.49 14.62
C ASP A 551 -33.10 0.23 14.97
N GLY A 552 -32.30 -0.17 13.98
CA GLY A 552 -30.86 -0.33 14.11
C GLY A 552 -30.33 -1.62 13.49
N VAL A 553 -29.30 -2.20 14.07
CA VAL A 553 -28.62 -3.39 13.55
C VAL A 553 -29.22 -4.65 14.13
N TRP A 554 -29.73 -5.51 13.26
CA TRP A 554 -30.28 -6.81 13.58
C TRP A 554 -29.36 -7.92 13.13
N ILE A 555 -29.17 -8.91 13.99
CA ILE A 555 -28.23 -10.02 13.80
C ILE A 555 -29.00 -11.33 13.87
N ALA A 556 -28.68 -12.29 12.99
CA ALA A 556 -29.03 -13.68 13.17
C ALA A 556 -27.79 -14.55 12.96
N LEU A 557 -27.36 -15.24 14.02
CA LEU A 557 -26.15 -16.05 14.02
C LEU A 557 -26.37 -17.37 13.29
N SER A 558 -25.37 -17.82 12.53
CA SER A 558 -25.42 -19.12 11.86
C SER A 558 -25.28 -20.28 12.85
N ASN A 559 -26.03 -21.35 12.63
CA ASN A 559 -25.85 -22.61 13.37
C ASN A 559 -24.86 -23.57 12.69
N GLY A 560 -24.39 -23.26 11.48
CA GLY A 560 -23.48 -24.12 10.71
C GLY A 560 -24.14 -25.25 9.92
N ASP A 561 -25.47 -25.32 9.91
CA ASP A 561 -26.24 -26.34 9.18
C ASP A 561 -27.20 -25.72 8.13
N GLY A 562 -26.90 -24.48 7.73
CA GLY A 562 -27.74 -23.66 6.88
C GLY A 562 -29.00 -23.12 7.55
N THR A 563 -29.13 -23.24 8.88
CA THR A 563 -30.14 -22.52 9.68
C THR A 563 -29.49 -21.41 10.49
N PHE A 564 -30.32 -20.51 11.01
CA PHE A 564 -29.88 -19.38 11.83
C PHE A 564 -30.65 -19.33 13.15
N GLN A 565 -30.03 -18.73 14.16
CA GLN A 565 -30.70 -18.38 15.40
C GLN A 565 -31.78 -17.30 15.18
N PRO A 566 -32.74 -17.16 16.11
CA PRO A 566 -33.68 -16.05 16.08
C PRO A 566 -32.96 -14.70 16.02
N MET A 567 -33.46 -13.78 15.19
CA MET A 567 -32.82 -12.48 15.04
C MET A 567 -32.96 -11.63 16.30
N ASN A 568 -31.92 -10.88 16.64
CA ASN A 568 -31.89 -9.98 17.79
C ASN A 568 -31.42 -8.57 17.38
N LEU A 569 -31.97 -7.54 18.02
CA LEU A 569 -31.51 -6.16 17.85
C LEU A 569 -30.23 -5.98 18.66
N ALA A 570 -29.09 -5.89 17.99
CA ALA A 570 -27.78 -5.80 18.63
C ALA A 570 -27.38 -4.34 18.91
N ILE A 571 -27.76 -3.40 18.04
CA ILE A 571 -27.42 -1.97 18.19
C ILE A 571 -28.64 -1.11 17.85
N ASN A 572 -29.02 -0.19 18.74
CA ASN A 572 -30.06 0.82 18.50
C ASN A 572 -29.50 2.07 17.78
N ASN A 573 -28.81 1.86 16.67
CA ASN A 573 -28.22 2.88 15.79
C ASN A 573 -27.85 2.23 14.44
N PHE A 574 -27.20 2.94 13.52
CA PHE A 574 -26.93 2.52 12.14
C PHE A 574 -28.19 2.22 11.30
N GLY A 575 -29.38 2.48 11.84
CA GLY A 575 -30.67 2.20 11.24
C GLY A 575 -31.26 3.40 10.51
N TYR A 576 -32.28 3.15 9.70
CA TYR A 576 -32.95 4.20 8.93
C TYR A 576 -33.60 5.25 9.85
N ASN A 577 -34.29 4.82 10.90
CA ASN A 577 -34.84 5.72 11.92
C ASN A 577 -33.83 5.93 13.05
N ALA A 578 -33.33 4.83 13.62
CA ALA A 578 -32.34 4.86 14.69
C ALA A 578 -30.98 5.36 14.18
N GLY A 579 -30.68 6.63 14.43
CA GLY A 579 -29.47 7.31 13.98
C GLY A 579 -29.57 7.97 12.60
N GLY A 580 -30.70 7.86 11.90
CA GLY A 580 -30.95 8.60 10.66
C GLY A 580 -30.09 8.18 9.46
N TRP A 581 -29.67 6.92 9.39
CA TRP A 581 -28.77 6.44 8.34
C TRP A 581 -29.49 6.31 7.00
N ARG A 582 -28.78 6.58 5.90
CA ARG A 582 -29.37 6.73 4.56
C ARG A 582 -28.47 6.07 3.54
N VAL A 583 -29.01 5.23 2.66
CA VAL A 583 -28.19 4.48 1.68
C VAL A 583 -27.51 5.44 0.69
N GLU A 584 -28.18 6.51 0.31
CA GLU A 584 -27.68 7.52 -0.62
C GLU A 584 -26.60 8.46 -0.03
N LYS A 585 -26.35 8.39 1.29
CA LYS A 585 -25.35 9.24 1.97
C LYS A 585 -24.31 8.45 2.76
N HIS A 586 -24.76 7.39 3.43
CA HIS A 586 -24.07 6.73 4.53
C HIS A 586 -23.84 5.24 4.24
N PRO A 587 -22.76 4.88 3.51
CA PRO A 587 -22.33 3.50 3.37
C PRO A 587 -22.02 2.87 4.73
N ARG A 588 -22.35 1.58 4.84
CA ARG A 588 -22.14 0.74 6.02
C ARG A 588 -21.57 -0.59 5.54
N PHE A 589 -20.56 -1.08 6.23
CA PHE A 589 -19.80 -2.27 5.86
C PHE A 589 -19.44 -3.07 7.11
N LEU A 590 -18.92 -4.27 6.86
CA LEU A 590 -18.44 -5.19 7.87
C LEU A 590 -16.98 -5.51 7.54
N ALA A 591 -16.07 -5.38 8.50
CA ALA A 591 -14.66 -5.74 8.35
C ALA A 591 -13.99 -5.93 9.72
N ASP A 592 -13.00 -6.80 9.81
CA ASP A 592 -12.20 -6.95 11.02
C ASP A 592 -11.25 -5.75 11.17
N THR A 593 -11.60 -4.80 12.04
CA THR A 593 -10.77 -3.62 12.32
C THR A 593 -9.81 -3.84 13.48
N THR A 594 -9.90 -4.97 14.18
CA THR A 594 -9.10 -5.26 15.38
C THR A 594 -8.03 -6.31 15.16
N GLY A 595 -8.17 -7.15 14.13
CA GLY A 595 -7.29 -8.28 13.82
C GLY A 595 -7.62 -9.52 14.63
N ASP A 596 -8.83 -9.61 15.22
CA ASP A 596 -9.25 -10.73 16.07
C ASP A 596 -10.04 -11.82 15.30
N GLY A 597 -10.15 -11.66 13.98
CA GLY A 597 -10.84 -12.59 13.09
C GLY A 597 -12.35 -12.36 13.01
N LYS A 598 -12.90 -11.32 13.63
CA LYS A 598 -14.33 -11.04 13.67
C LYS A 598 -14.65 -9.77 12.93
N ALA A 599 -15.71 -9.77 12.13
CA ALA A 599 -16.13 -8.56 11.46
C ALA A 599 -16.78 -7.56 12.43
N ASP A 600 -16.24 -6.34 12.45
CA ASP A 600 -16.81 -5.18 13.13
C ASP A 600 -17.77 -4.43 12.20
N ILE A 601 -18.65 -3.61 12.78
CA ILE A 601 -19.51 -2.71 12.00
C ILE A 601 -18.79 -1.39 11.78
N VAL A 602 -18.66 -0.99 10.51
CA VAL A 602 -18.11 0.31 10.13
C VAL A 602 -19.14 1.10 9.33
N GLY A 603 -19.46 2.32 9.77
CA GLY A 603 -20.42 3.20 9.11
C GLY A 603 -19.86 4.59 8.86
N PHE A 604 -19.98 5.05 7.61
CA PHE A 604 -19.60 6.41 7.21
C PHE A 604 -20.80 7.35 7.34
N GLY A 605 -20.95 7.98 8.51
CA GLY A 605 -22.07 8.86 8.84
C GLY A 605 -21.85 10.32 8.43
N ASP A 606 -22.67 11.23 8.97
CA ASP A 606 -22.53 12.67 8.72
C ASP A 606 -21.22 13.24 9.31
N ALA A 607 -20.96 12.92 10.58
CA ALA A 607 -19.83 13.46 11.37
C ALA A 607 -18.49 12.75 11.12
N GLY A 608 -18.47 11.66 10.35
CA GLY A 608 -17.26 10.90 10.05
C GLY A 608 -17.48 9.39 10.05
N THR A 609 -16.40 8.64 10.31
CA THR A 609 -16.42 7.18 10.35
C THR A 609 -16.67 6.68 11.78
N TRP A 610 -17.66 5.81 11.92
CA TRP A 610 -18.07 5.19 13.16
C TRP A 610 -17.77 3.70 13.14
N VAL A 611 -17.31 3.15 14.25
CA VAL A 611 -17.04 1.72 14.42
C VAL A 611 -17.76 1.20 15.65
N ALA A 612 -18.36 0.02 15.55
CA ALA A 612 -18.81 -0.79 16.67
C ALA A 612 -18.12 -2.15 16.60
N VAL A 613 -17.28 -2.42 17.60
CA VAL A 613 -16.43 -3.63 17.65
C VAL A 613 -17.25 -4.84 18.07
N SER A 614 -17.08 -5.97 17.38
CA SER A 614 -17.77 -7.21 17.72
C SER A 614 -17.23 -7.83 19.00
N ASN A 615 -18.12 -8.36 19.84
CA ASN A 615 -17.73 -9.15 21.02
C ASN A 615 -17.52 -10.63 20.68
N GLY A 616 -17.92 -11.08 19.49
CA GLY A 616 -17.84 -12.48 19.07
C GLY A 616 -19.04 -13.35 19.46
N ASP A 617 -20.09 -12.77 20.03
CA ASP A 617 -21.28 -13.48 20.49
C ASP A 617 -22.59 -12.91 19.91
N GLY A 618 -22.48 -12.12 18.83
CA GLY A 618 -23.60 -11.40 18.22
C GLY A 618 -23.92 -10.06 18.89
N THR A 619 -23.20 -9.68 19.94
CA THR A 619 -23.26 -8.34 20.55
C THR A 619 -22.07 -7.47 20.13
N PHE A 620 -22.20 -6.16 20.32
CA PHE A 620 -21.18 -5.18 19.93
C PHE A 620 -20.88 -4.22 21.08
N GLN A 621 -19.66 -3.72 21.10
CA GLN A 621 -19.28 -2.57 21.93
C GLN A 621 -20.07 -1.32 21.50
N PRO A 622 -20.20 -0.32 22.40
CA PRO A 622 -20.80 0.96 22.03
C PRO A 622 -20.09 1.58 20.82
N MET A 623 -20.87 2.05 19.85
CA MET A 623 -20.29 2.69 18.67
C MET A 623 -19.50 3.94 19.03
N ALA A 624 -18.36 4.14 18.39
CA ALA A 624 -17.48 5.30 18.60
C ALA A 624 -17.22 6.04 17.28
N LEU A 625 -17.13 7.37 17.33
CA LEU A 625 -16.63 8.18 16.21
C LEU A 625 -15.11 8.06 16.22
N VAL A 626 -14.56 7.29 15.29
CA VAL A 626 -13.13 6.95 15.28
C VAL A 626 -12.32 7.84 14.36
N ILE A 627 -12.95 8.38 13.30
CA ILE A 627 -12.31 9.30 12.35
C ILE A 627 -13.26 10.45 12.05
N ASN A 628 -12.84 11.70 12.29
CA ASN A 628 -13.58 12.91 11.90
C ASN A 628 -13.34 13.27 10.42
N ASN A 629 -13.58 12.31 9.52
CA ASN A 629 -13.46 12.39 8.06
C ASN A 629 -14.20 11.19 7.43
N PHE A 630 -14.17 11.06 6.09
CA PHE A 630 -14.89 10.05 5.29
C PHE A 630 -16.42 10.12 5.42
N GLY A 631 -16.94 11.13 6.12
CA GLY A 631 -18.36 11.36 6.36
C GLY A 631 -18.99 12.33 5.37
N TYR A 632 -20.32 12.39 5.37
CA TYR A 632 -21.07 13.25 4.46
C TYR A 632 -20.76 14.75 4.69
N ASN A 633 -20.74 15.18 5.95
CA ASN A 633 -20.35 16.56 6.32
C ASN A 633 -18.85 16.62 6.61
N ALA A 634 -18.32 15.67 7.41
CA ALA A 634 -16.91 15.58 7.73
C ALA A 634 -16.09 15.07 6.54
N GLY A 635 -15.50 15.99 5.78
CA GLY A 635 -14.71 15.70 4.57
C GLY A 635 -15.50 15.76 3.26
N GLY A 636 -16.81 15.99 3.30
CA GLY A 636 -17.62 16.21 2.09
C GLY A 636 -17.83 14.97 1.21
N TRP A 637 -17.81 13.77 1.79
CA TRP A 637 -17.85 12.52 1.04
C TRP A 637 -19.25 12.25 0.46
N ARG A 638 -19.32 11.65 -0.73
CA ARG A 638 -20.54 11.48 -1.52
C ARG A 638 -20.58 10.10 -2.14
N VAL A 639 -21.69 9.39 -2.03
CA VAL A 639 -21.80 8.00 -2.53
C VAL A 639 -21.67 7.96 -4.05
N GLU A 640 -22.21 8.96 -4.74
CA GLU A 640 -22.22 9.08 -6.19
C GLU A 640 -20.86 9.52 -6.79
N LYS A 641 -19.88 9.87 -5.95
CA LYS A 641 -18.55 10.33 -6.40
C LYS A 641 -17.38 9.55 -5.79
N HIS A 642 -17.49 9.25 -4.49
CA HIS A 642 -16.37 8.86 -3.63
C HIS A 642 -16.58 7.45 -3.03
N PRO A 643 -16.12 6.39 -3.75
CA PRO A 643 -16.03 5.06 -3.18
C PRO A 643 -15.19 5.04 -1.91
N ARG A 644 -15.64 4.25 -0.95
CA ARG A 644 -14.98 3.99 0.34
C ARG A 644 -14.90 2.49 0.54
N PHE A 645 -13.77 2.03 1.04
CA PHE A 645 -13.40 0.63 1.18
C PHE A 645 -12.81 0.41 2.57
N LEU A 646 -12.81 -0.86 2.96
CA LEU A 646 -12.12 -1.36 4.14
C LEU A 646 -11.15 -2.43 3.67
N ALA A 647 -9.86 -2.22 3.90
CA ALA A 647 -8.83 -3.13 3.43
C ALA A 647 -7.56 -2.97 4.27
N ASP A 648 -6.84 -4.05 4.50
CA ASP A 648 -5.55 -4.00 5.19
C ASP A 648 -4.48 -3.43 4.25
N THR A 649 -4.11 -2.17 4.47
CA THR A 649 -3.07 -1.48 3.69
C THR A 649 -1.68 -1.64 4.31
N THR A 650 -1.57 -2.32 5.45
CA THR A 650 -0.33 -2.45 6.22
C THR A 650 0.19 -3.88 6.32
N GLY A 651 -0.66 -4.87 6.07
CA GLY A 651 -0.38 -6.29 6.23
C GLY A 651 -0.41 -6.76 7.68
N ASP A 652 -1.07 -6.01 8.57
CA ASP A 652 -1.14 -6.33 10.01
C ASP A 652 -2.40 -7.13 10.41
N GLY A 653 -3.22 -7.50 9.43
CA GLY A 653 -4.46 -8.25 9.60
C GLY A 653 -5.67 -7.38 9.97
N ARG A 654 -5.53 -6.06 10.04
CA ARG A 654 -6.62 -5.14 10.39
C ARG A 654 -7.06 -4.35 9.17
N ALA A 655 -8.36 -4.21 9.00
CA ALA A 655 -8.91 -3.38 7.95
C ALA A 655 -8.72 -1.88 8.25
N ASP A 656 -8.07 -1.19 7.32
CA ASP A 656 -7.95 0.27 7.29
C ASP A 656 -9.10 0.91 6.53
N VAL A 657 -9.31 2.21 6.73
CA VAL A 657 -10.26 2.98 5.94
C VAL A 657 -9.57 3.56 4.72
N VAL A 658 -10.05 3.20 3.52
CA VAL A 658 -9.55 3.72 2.24
C VAL A 658 -10.67 4.46 1.52
N GLY A 659 -10.43 5.68 1.07
CA GLY A 659 -11.43 6.49 0.36
C GLY A 659 -10.87 7.15 -0.89
N CYS A 660 -11.54 6.99 -2.02
CA CYS A 660 -11.24 7.70 -3.26
C CYS A 660 -12.02 9.03 -3.30
N GLY A 661 -11.45 10.10 -2.74
CA GLY A 661 -12.05 11.43 -2.65
C GLY A 661 -11.85 12.29 -3.91
N ASP A 662 -12.07 13.60 -3.83
CA ASP A 662 -11.86 14.51 -4.97
C ASP A 662 -10.38 14.56 -5.39
N ALA A 663 -9.49 14.82 -4.42
CA ALA A 663 -8.06 15.05 -4.66
C ALA A 663 -7.21 13.78 -4.77
N GLY A 664 -7.82 12.58 -4.69
CA GLY A 664 -7.13 11.30 -4.80
C GLY A 664 -7.54 10.28 -3.73
N VAL A 665 -6.68 9.30 -3.45
CA VAL A 665 -6.93 8.26 -2.43
C VAL A 665 -6.43 8.73 -1.07
N TRP A 666 -7.27 8.57 -0.06
CA TRP A 666 -7.02 8.86 1.34
C TRP A 666 -7.08 7.57 2.14
N VAL A 667 -6.17 7.43 3.11
CA VAL A 667 -6.10 6.27 4.01
C VAL A 667 -6.04 6.75 5.45
N SER A 668 -6.73 6.02 6.33
CA SER A 668 -6.61 6.11 7.78
C SER A 668 -6.47 4.68 8.32
N ARG A 669 -5.34 4.41 8.98
CA ARG A 669 -4.90 3.06 9.35
C ARG A 669 -5.43 2.66 10.72
N SER A 670 -5.84 1.41 10.86
CA SER A 670 -6.24 0.84 12.14
C SER A 670 -5.04 0.67 13.06
N LEU A 671 -5.19 1.14 14.28
CA LEU A 671 -4.20 1.04 15.36
C LEU A 671 -4.49 -0.14 16.30
N GLY A 672 -5.53 -0.93 15.99
CA GLY A 672 -6.08 -1.95 16.88
C GLY A 672 -7.06 -1.39 17.90
N GLY A 673 -7.86 -2.28 18.49
CA GLY A 673 -8.88 -1.91 19.49
C GLY A 673 -9.95 -0.92 19.00
N GLY A 674 -10.20 -0.88 17.69
CA GLY A 674 -11.16 0.04 17.06
C GLY A 674 -10.67 1.49 16.94
N GLN A 675 -9.37 1.77 17.09
CA GLN A 675 -8.80 3.11 16.90
C GLN A 675 -8.14 3.27 15.53
N PHE A 676 -8.07 4.50 15.04
CA PHE A 676 -7.51 4.82 13.72
C PHE A 676 -6.59 6.05 13.77
N ASP A 677 -5.59 6.12 12.90
CA ASP A 677 -4.74 7.30 12.76
C ASP A 677 -5.41 8.44 11.98
N ALA A 678 -4.76 9.61 11.93
CA ALA A 678 -5.29 10.74 11.18
C ALA A 678 -5.30 10.44 9.67
N PRO A 679 -6.40 10.74 8.94
CA PRO A 679 -6.50 10.46 7.52
C PRO A 679 -5.49 11.28 6.71
N GLY A 680 -4.77 10.62 5.82
CA GLY A 680 -3.78 11.23 4.92
C GLY A 680 -4.04 10.88 3.46
N ARG A 681 -3.81 11.83 2.55
CA ARG A 681 -3.80 11.54 1.11
C ARG A 681 -2.52 10.80 0.77
N VAL A 682 -2.68 9.64 0.14
CA VAL A 682 -1.57 8.73 -0.17
C VAL A 682 -1.37 8.54 -1.67
N ILE A 683 -2.39 8.79 -2.50
CA ILE A 683 -2.28 8.74 -3.97
C ILE A 683 -2.95 9.98 -4.57
N ALA A 684 -2.24 10.71 -5.43
CA ALA A 684 -2.77 11.87 -6.16
C ALA A 684 -3.44 11.46 -7.50
N ASN A 685 -4.22 10.38 -7.48
CA ASN A 685 -4.97 9.82 -8.61
C ASN A 685 -6.13 8.97 -8.04
N PHE A 686 -6.89 8.27 -8.88
CA PHE A 686 -8.12 7.53 -8.53
C PHE A 686 -9.23 8.39 -7.89
N GLY A 687 -9.03 9.70 -7.82
CA GLY A 687 -9.97 10.67 -7.27
C GLY A 687 -10.94 11.22 -8.31
N TYR A 688 -12.00 11.87 -7.83
CA TYR A 688 -13.00 12.47 -8.71
C TYR A 688 -12.38 13.57 -9.58
N ASP A 689 -11.63 14.49 -8.98
CA ASP A 689 -10.89 15.52 -9.73
C ASP A 689 -9.51 15.00 -10.13
N ALA A 690 -8.78 14.38 -9.19
CA ALA A 690 -7.46 13.82 -9.42
C ALA A 690 -7.55 12.51 -10.24
N GLY A 691 -7.39 12.63 -11.56
CA GLY A 691 -7.47 11.53 -12.51
C GLY A 691 -8.84 11.35 -13.17
N GLY A 692 -9.85 12.17 -12.82
CA GLY A 692 -11.14 12.19 -13.52
C GLY A 692 -12.02 10.95 -13.31
N TRP A 693 -11.89 10.26 -12.18
CA TRP A 693 -12.59 8.99 -11.95
C TRP A 693 -14.07 9.21 -11.65
N ARG A 694 -14.94 8.36 -12.19
CA ARG A 694 -16.42 8.53 -12.14
C ARG A 694 -17.05 7.22 -11.74
N VAL A 695 -17.96 7.20 -10.77
CA VAL A 695 -18.54 5.95 -10.24
C VAL A 695 -19.38 5.22 -11.30
N ASP A 696 -20.02 5.95 -12.19
CA ASP A 696 -20.86 5.43 -13.28
C ASP A 696 -20.08 4.91 -14.50
N GLN A 697 -18.76 5.13 -14.54
CA GLN A 697 -17.90 4.71 -15.65
C GLN A 697 -16.73 3.84 -15.21
N HIS A 698 -16.13 4.20 -14.07
CA HIS A 698 -14.83 3.75 -13.61
C HIS A 698 -14.91 3.04 -12.24
N PRO A 699 -15.27 1.74 -12.22
CA PRO A 699 -15.16 0.92 -11.01
C PRO A 699 -13.75 0.96 -10.43
N ARG A 700 -13.66 0.99 -9.10
CA ARG A 700 -12.42 1.02 -8.32
C ARG A 700 -12.52 -0.03 -7.22
N PHE A 701 -11.38 -0.62 -6.88
CA PHE A 701 -11.24 -1.71 -5.92
C PHE A 701 -9.97 -1.49 -5.10
N VAL A 702 -9.98 -2.02 -3.88
CA VAL A 702 -8.81 -2.06 -3.01
C VAL A 702 -8.63 -3.52 -2.59
N ALA A 703 -7.53 -4.14 -3.01
CA ALA A 703 -7.29 -5.57 -2.82
C ALA A 703 -5.81 -5.91 -2.97
N ASN A 704 -5.34 -6.91 -2.25
CA ASN A 704 -3.98 -7.45 -2.40
C ASN A 704 -3.89 -8.24 -3.71
N ILE A 705 -3.30 -7.65 -4.75
CA ILE A 705 -3.10 -8.31 -6.06
C ILE A 705 -1.68 -8.88 -6.21
N THR A 706 -0.73 -8.44 -5.38
CA THR A 706 0.68 -8.86 -5.48
C THR A 706 1.01 -10.08 -4.60
N GLY A 707 0.18 -10.37 -3.60
CA GLY A 707 0.41 -11.42 -2.61
C GLY A 707 1.31 -11.00 -1.45
N ASP A 708 1.57 -9.70 -1.26
CA ASP A 708 2.45 -9.19 -0.20
C ASP A 708 1.72 -8.83 1.12
N ASN A 709 0.45 -9.23 1.21
CA ASN A 709 -0.50 -8.97 2.30
C ASN A 709 -0.94 -7.52 2.44
N ARG A 710 -0.57 -6.62 1.51
CA ARG A 710 -1.02 -5.23 1.54
C ARG A 710 -1.97 -4.97 0.38
N ALA A 711 -3.00 -4.17 0.64
CA ALA A 711 -4.04 -3.93 -0.34
C ALA A 711 -3.67 -2.83 -1.34
N ASP A 712 -3.56 -3.22 -2.61
CA ASP A 712 -3.31 -2.33 -3.73
C ASP A 712 -4.58 -1.58 -4.16
N VAL A 713 -4.42 -0.44 -4.84
CA VAL A 713 -5.55 0.29 -5.44
C VAL A 713 -5.63 -0.02 -6.92
N LEU A 714 -6.77 -0.55 -7.37
CA LEU A 714 -7.05 -0.87 -8.76
C LEU A 714 -8.25 -0.08 -9.28
N GLY A 715 -8.20 0.37 -10.52
CA GLY A 715 -9.31 1.08 -11.16
C GLY A 715 -9.43 0.76 -12.64
N PHE A 716 -10.67 0.55 -13.08
CA PHE A 716 -11.05 0.37 -14.48
C PHE A 716 -11.32 1.73 -15.13
N GLY A 717 -10.28 2.40 -15.63
CA GLY A 717 -10.37 3.75 -16.22
C GLY A 717 -10.76 3.74 -17.70
N ASP A 718 -10.61 4.87 -18.40
CA ASP A 718 -10.89 4.96 -19.84
C ASP A 718 -9.98 4.07 -20.68
N ALA A 719 -8.67 4.14 -20.43
CA ALA A 719 -7.63 3.45 -21.21
C ALA A 719 -7.46 1.96 -20.83
N GLY A 720 -8.10 1.51 -19.75
CA GLY A 720 -8.03 0.14 -19.27
C GLY A 720 -7.85 0.04 -17.76
N VAL A 721 -7.14 -0.99 -17.29
CA VAL A 721 -6.94 -1.27 -15.86
C VAL A 721 -5.68 -0.59 -15.33
N TRP A 722 -5.88 0.34 -14.40
CA TRP A 722 -4.83 1.05 -13.68
C TRP A 722 -4.63 0.44 -12.30
N VAL A 723 -3.38 0.33 -11.88
CA VAL A 723 -2.98 -0.22 -10.58
C VAL A 723 -1.97 0.69 -9.94
N HIS A 724 -2.18 1.04 -8.67
CA HIS A 724 -1.16 1.61 -7.82
C HIS A 724 -0.86 0.65 -6.69
N ARG A 725 0.41 0.25 -6.60
CA ARG A 725 0.86 -0.71 -5.60
C ARG A 725 1.06 -0.04 -4.27
N THR A 726 0.83 -0.77 -3.20
CA THR A 726 1.06 -0.31 -1.82
C THR A 726 2.13 -1.17 -1.21
#